data_AF-G0QLU8-F1
#
_entry.id   AF-G0QLU8-F1
#
_cell.length_a   1.000
_cell.length_b   1.000
_cell.length_c   1.000
_cell.angle_alpha   90.00
_cell.angle_beta   90.00
_cell.angle_gamma   90.00
#
_symmetry.space_group_name_H-M   'P 1'
#
loop_
_entity.id
_entity.type
_entity.pdbx_description
1 polymer ?
#
loop_
_entity_poly.entity_id
_entity_poly.type
_entity_poly.pdbx_seq_one_letter_code
_entity_poly.pdbx_strand_id
1 'polypeptide(L)'
;MMHYWIDPITKEQYKKNYEKKLLKQKLYKGNTVFILTSKNVVEVTKKYYNCPTAEGMYLENTGGEFTIGSHWKRTFVYNELMTGSELNVKSTLSMFTIALLKDTGFYSEVNENMAGQLFWGKGKGCDFLENVCQSKTKYPEFPQKVDDFQCSFEYEGFGDVKIYQSVDKCQMVYPEMEDLCTNPNAIEDEEDLEIEEDKLSDYSNQSKCFQSTAVKSSSQYTYDTSVRCHRFKCSSDASEISVIFPDIQLQVLCGIGDQGKQKDIDKSGKKAKGQITCPQDYNRFCNNSRICPNFCSQKGVCVNGQCICQSGYGGENCITKCSGVVNDGRCIQSSCPSGKFKNPDNTCKSDCPQGFYGKDGNCEPCHNSCSRCTGPLLNQCTKCQFLTLLQDNQCVEQCDEKQGYKSNYDLRICESQSSTKCQGNCQTCEKKNSPLCITCKQGFYKQADKSCQNTCAIGSQLTQNSQECVKPFDGCLQYKDSNTCIKCDTSKNYRLGSDKKCTLCNQNCSQCNPKNPSECLVCEGVNLKSHDSRSCLNICPGASFYSDSIGKCQQCPLRCQNCNENGCKKCQNGYYIDSKTKACTQCLSKHTNCTSCDDPNCLQCNDNLKKKCLQTSANDGNLGSGNNVINGTNIIKCPTGCKICNQSKQCSQCNQGFILDDKTKKCITCIQKYGNCIACTENKCTTCFSGHTYNEKLKQCTKIDSSRKLFQIQGDDQKLNNYQGVYGFFIGYVIFGLLL
;
A
#
# COMPACT_ATOMS: atom_id res chain seq x y z
N MET A 1 -26.27 24.21 -27.95
CA MET A 1 -25.54 23.15 -28.71
C MET A 1 -26.29 21.83 -28.81
N MET A 2 -27.07 21.39 -27.81
CA MET A 2 -27.82 20.11 -27.86
C MET A 2 -28.78 19.98 -29.07
N HIS A 3 -29.15 21.09 -29.71
CA HIS A 3 -29.90 21.10 -30.97
C HIS A 3 -29.20 20.41 -32.14
N TYR A 4 -27.87 20.25 -32.11
CA TYR A 4 -27.13 19.51 -33.14
C TYR A 4 -27.00 18.01 -32.84
N TRP A 5 -27.28 17.54 -31.62
CA TRP A 5 -27.15 16.12 -31.28
C TRP A 5 -28.00 15.25 -32.19
N ILE A 6 -27.47 14.09 -32.55
CA ILE A 6 -28.07 13.17 -33.51
C ILE A 6 -28.96 12.18 -32.75
N ASP A 7 -30.25 12.17 -33.08
CA ASP A 7 -31.21 11.22 -32.54
C ASP A 7 -30.78 9.79 -32.89
N PRO A 8 -30.53 8.90 -31.90
CA PRO A 8 -29.99 7.57 -32.18
C PRO A 8 -30.98 6.67 -32.94
N ILE A 9 -32.28 7.01 -32.94
CA ILE A 9 -33.34 6.30 -33.64
C ILE A 9 -33.47 6.82 -35.08
N THR A 10 -33.63 8.15 -35.27
CA THR A 10 -33.89 8.71 -36.61
C THR A 10 -32.63 9.02 -37.42
N LYS A 11 -31.46 9.08 -36.77
CA LYS A 11 -30.17 9.55 -37.34
C LYS A 11 -30.18 11.01 -37.82
N GLU A 12 -31.19 11.80 -37.42
CA GLU A 12 -31.25 13.23 -37.70
C GLU A 12 -30.93 14.08 -36.45
N GLN A 13 -30.51 15.32 -36.66
CA GLN A 13 -30.32 16.28 -35.57
C GLN A 13 -31.65 16.63 -34.88
N TYR A 14 -31.66 16.73 -33.54
CA TYR A 14 -32.87 17.11 -32.79
C TYR A 14 -33.40 18.52 -33.12
N LYS A 15 -32.56 19.42 -33.62
CA LYS A 15 -32.88 20.83 -33.95
C LYS A 15 -33.61 21.48 -32.77
N LYS A 16 -34.69 22.24 -32.99
CA LYS A 16 -35.48 22.89 -31.92
C LYS A 16 -36.24 21.90 -31.00
N ASN A 17 -36.35 20.61 -31.36
CA ASN A 17 -37.07 19.63 -30.54
C ASN A 17 -36.23 19.06 -29.38
N TYR A 18 -34.94 19.44 -29.28
CA TYR A 18 -34.02 18.92 -28.26
C TYR A 18 -34.54 19.14 -26.83
N GLU A 19 -35.11 20.30 -26.52
CA GLU A 19 -35.63 20.63 -25.18
C GLU A 19 -36.69 19.63 -24.72
N LYS A 20 -37.63 19.26 -25.60
CA LYS A 20 -38.71 18.32 -25.27
C LYS A 20 -38.29 16.85 -25.26
N LYS A 21 -37.17 16.52 -25.92
CA LYS A 21 -36.67 15.14 -26.09
C LYS A 21 -35.54 14.77 -25.14
N LEU A 22 -34.73 15.74 -24.72
CA LEU A 22 -33.50 15.53 -23.93
C LEU A 22 -33.55 16.19 -22.56
N LEU A 23 -34.38 17.22 -22.34
CA LEU A 23 -34.41 17.97 -21.10
C LEU A 23 -35.74 17.79 -20.37
N LYS A 24 -35.66 17.64 -19.05
CA LYS A 24 -36.80 17.73 -18.15
C LYS A 24 -36.58 18.88 -17.17
N GLN A 25 -37.53 19.80 -17.09
CA GLN A 25 -37.52 20.86 -16.09
C GLN A 25 -38.07 20.31 -14.77
N LYS A 26 -37.40 20.60 -13.66
CA LYS A 26 -37.83 20.26 -12.30
C LYS A 26 -37.67 21.48 -11.40
N LEU A 27 -38.57 21.65 -10.42
CA LEU A 27 -38.36 22.59 -9.34
C LEU A 27 -37.47 21.91 -8.29
N TYR A 28 -36.30 22.48 -8.02
CA TYR A 28 -35.34 22.00 -7.04
C TYR A 28 -34.95 23.15 -6.12
N LYS A 29 -35.26 23.01 -4.83
CA LYS A 29 -35.00 24.03 -3.79
C LYS A 29 -35.53 25.42 -4.14
N GLY A 30 -36.72 25.48 -4.74
CA GLY A 30 -37.37 26.73 -5.17
C GLY A 30 -36.85 27.33 -6.48
N ASN A 31 -35.78 26.78 -7.06
CA ASN A 31 -35.24 27.20 -8.35
C ASN A 31 -35.62 26.21 -9.45
N THR A 32 -35.74 26.71 -10.68
CA THR A 32 -35.77 25.81 -11.86
C THR A 32 -34.42 25.16 -12.04
N VAL A 33 -34.39 23.85 -12.30
CA VAL A 33 -33.22 23.12 -12.77
C VAL A 33 -33.61 22.25 -13.97
N PHE A 34 -32.66 22.05 -14.89
CA PHE A 34 -32.81 21.13 -16.01
C PHE A 34 -32.13 19.80 -15.70
N ILE A 35 -32.80 18.71 -16.04
CA ILE A 35 -32.28 17.34 -15.97
C ILE A 35 -32.10 16.85 -17.39
N LEU A 36 -30.91 16.37 -17.74
CA LEU A 36 -30.62 15.72 -19.01
C LEU A 36 -31.02 14.24 -18.95
N THR A 37 -31.94 13.84 -19.82
CA THR A 37 -32.66 12.55 -19.78
C THR A 37 -32.29 11.61 -20.94
N SER A 38 -31.08 11.71 -21.49
CA SER A 38 -30.61 10.85 -22.59
C SER A 38 -30.23 9.44 -22.11
N LYS A 39 -30.29 8.42 -23.00
CA LYS A 39 -30.27 6.98 -22.62
C LYS A 39 -29.13 6.64 -21.66
N ASN A 40 -27.88 6.86 -22.08
CA ASN A 40 -26.73 6.46 -21.28
C ASN A 40 -26.58 7.33 -20.02
N VAL A 41 -26.89 8.62 -20.10
CA VAL A 41 -26.83 9.52 -18.94
C VAL A 41 -27.80 9.08 -17.84
N VAL A 42 -29.04 8.73 -18.18
CA VAL A 42 -30.04 8.22 -17.23
C VAL A 42 -29.55 6.95 -16.54
N GLU A 43 -29.06 5.97 -17.31
CA GLU A 43 -28.61 4.69 -16.75
C GLU A 43 -27.31 4.82 -15.94
N VAL A 44 -26.39 5.73 -16.33
CA VAL A 44 -25.24 6.07 -15.49
C VAL A 44 -25.69 6.74 -14.19
N THR A 45 -26.63 7.69 -14.20
CA THR A 45 -27.12 8.32 -12.97
C THR A 45 -27.75 7.29 -12.03
N LYS A 46 -28.67 6.46 -12.53
CA LYS A 46 -29.30 5.42 -11.70
C LYS A 46 -28.26 4.50 -11.05
N LYS A 47 -27.30 4.02 -11.84
CA LYS A 47 -26.27 3.06 -11.39
C LYS A 47 -25.21 3.69 -10.49
N TYR A 48 -24.78 4.93 -10.77
CA TYR A 48 -23.75 5.62 -10.01
C TYR A 48 -24.22 6.02 -8.60
N TYR A 49 -25.43 6.59 -8.49
CA TYR A 49 -26.00 6.99 -7.20
C TYR A 49 -26.67 5.84 -6.45
N ASN A 50 -26.89 4.68 -7.09
CA ASN A 50 -27.80 3.63 -6.60
C ASN A 50 -29.22 4.17 -6.37
N CYS A 51 -29.77 4.86 -7.38
CA CYS A 51 -31.11 5.46 -7.36
C CYS A 51 -31.93 5.02 -8.58
N PRO A 52 -32.74 3.93 -8.48
CA PRO A 52 -33.50 3.41 -9.62
C PRO A 52 -34.52 4.39 -10.22
N THR A 53 -35.01 5.34 -9.42
CA THR A 53 -35.98 6.37 -9.81
C THR A 53 -35.33 7.63 -10.40
N ALA A 54 -34.00 7.68 -10.55
CA ALA A 54 -33.33 8.82 -11.14
C ALA A 54 -33.77 9.04 -12.60
N GLU A 55 -34.18 10.27 -12.89
CA GLU A 55 -34.79 10.66 -14.17
C GLU A 55 -33.75 11.09 -15.23
N GLY A 56 -32.49 11.23 -14.83
CA GLY A 56 -31.40 11.80 -15.63
C GLY A 56 -30.42 12.57 -14.73
N MET A 57 -29.41 13.21 -15.34
CA MET A 57 -28.40 13.98 -14.60
C MET A 57 -28.71 15.47 -14.58
N TYR A 58 -28.50 16.13 -13.44
CA TYR A 58 -28.82 17.54 -13.25
C TYR A 58 -27.76 18.44 -13.91
N LEU A 59 -28.23 19.44 -14.65
CA LEU A 59 -27.41 20.48 -15.27
C LEU A 59 -27.34 21.70 -14.35
N GLU A 60 -26.24 22.45 -14.46
CA GLU A 60 -26.02 23.65 -13.66
C GLU A 60 -27.10 24.70 -13.93
N ASN A 61 -27.57 25.34 -12.85
CA ASN A 61 -28.64 26.33 -12.87
C ASN A 61 -28.25 27.65 -12.17
N THR A 62 -26.96 27.82 -11.90
CA THR A 62 -26.36 29.04 -11.36
C THR A 62 -25.18 29.48 -12.25
N GLY A 63 -24.76 30.75 -12.13
CA GLY A 63 -23.75 31.35 -13.01
C GLY A 63 -24.34 32.11 -14.20
N GLY A 64 -23.56 32.25 -15.27
CA GLY A 64 -23.94 32.99 -16.48
C GLY A 64 -24.60 32.12 -17.56
N GLU A 65 -24.97 32.76 -18.67
CA GLU A 65 -25.56 32.09 -19.86
C GLU A 65 -24.71 30.93 -20.39
N PHE A 66 -23.39 31.07 -20.36
CA PHE A 66 -22.44 30.03 -20.77
C PHE A 66 -22.28 28.90 -19.73
N THR A 67 -22.73 29.09 -18.50
CA THR A 67 -22.66 28.09 -17.43
C THR A 67 -23.93 27.24 -17.41
N ILE A 68 -25.08 27.91 -17.34
CA ILE A 68 -26.40 27.31 -17.11
C ILE A 68 -26.79 26.39 -18.27
N GLY A 69 -27.27 25.18 -17.95
CA GLY A 69 -27.70 24.19 -18.94
C GLY A 69 -26.58 23.57 -19.80
N SER A 70 -25.32 23.99 -19.64
CA SER A 70 -24.18 23.51 -20.43
C SER A 70 -23.15 22.70 -19.63
N HIS A 71 -23.26 22.72 -18.30
CA HIS A 71 -22.37 22.02 -17.36
C HIS A 71 -23.17 21.08 -16.45
N TRP A 72 -22.51 20.08 -15.85
CA TRP A 72 -23.10 19.32 -14.75
C TRP A 72 -23.25 20.19 -13.51
N LYS A 73 -24.35 19.99 -12.78
CA LYS A 73 -24.63 20.68 -11.52
C LYS A 73 -23.60 20.31 -10.46
N ARG A 74 -22.75 21.27 -10.06
CA ARG A 74 -21.53 20.99 -9.26
C ARG A 74 -21.82 20.32 -7.91
N THR A 75 -22.94 20.64 -7.26
CA THR A 75 -23.35 20.03 -5.99
C THR A 75 -23.39 18.49 -6.03
N PHE A 76 -23.72 17.91 -7.18
CA PHE A 76 -23.86 16.45 -7.33
C PHE A 76 -22.59 15.75 -7.82
N VAL A 77 -21.66 16.44 -8.50
CA VAL A 77 -20.44 15.85 -9.09
C VAL A 77 -19.26 16.81 -9.03
N TYR A 78 -18.82 17.18 -7.82
CA TYR A 78 -17.93 18.33 -7.56
C TYR A 78 -16.74 18.49 -8.52
N ASN A 79 -15.85 17.49 -8.62
CA ASN A 79 -14.62 17.55 -9.41
C ASN A 79 -14.73 16.86 -10.79
N GLU A 80 -15.92 16.88 -11.39
CA GLU A 80 -16.11 16.39 -12.77
C GLU A 80 -15.64 17.43 -13.81
N LEU A 81 -15.05 16.94 -14.90
CA LEU A 81 -14.51 17.73 -16.01
C LEU A 81 -15.47 18.79 -16.57
N MET A 82 -16.76 18.46 -16.64
CA MET A 82 -17.79 19.32 -17.22
C MET A 82 -18.62 20.05 -16.15
N THR A 83 -18.09 20.24 -14.93
CA THR A 83 -18.65 21.23 -13.99
C THR A 83 -18.23 22.65 -14.37
N GLY A 84 -19.09 23.64 -14.10
CA GLY A 84 -18.81 25.04 -14.43
C GLY A 84 -17.83 25.70 -13.46
N SER A 85 -17.02 26.63 -13.98
CA SER A 85 -15.95 27.36 -13.27
C SER A 85 -14.70 26.53 -12.92
N GLU A 86 -13.55 27.20 -12.83
CA GLU A 86 -12.26 26.57 -12.51
C GLU A 86 -12.26 25.86 -11.14
N LEU A 87 -11.35 24.90 -10.97
CA LEU A 87 -11.09 24.16 -9.74
C LEU A 87 -9.58 24.06 -9.52
N ASN A 88 -9.14 24.33 -8.30
CA ASN A 88 -7.76 24.09 -7.87
C ASN A 88 -7.48 22.59 -7.70
N VAL A 89 -8.51 21.81 -7.34
CA VAL A 89 -8.44 20.34 -7.19
C VAL A 89 -8.45 19.62 -8.54
N LYS A 90 -8.01 18.36 -8.55
CA LYS A 90 -7.90 17.57 -9.78
C LYS A 90 -9.29 17.27 -10.36
N SER A 91 -9.49 17.77 -11.58
CA SER A 91 -10.66 17.46 -12.38
C SER A 91 -10.61 16.04 -12.99
N THR A 92 -11.78 15.39 -13.07
CA THR A 92 -11.96 14.00 -13.49
C THR A 92 -12.95 13.87 -14.64
N LEU A 93 -12.50 13.34 -15.78
CA LEU A 93 -13.39 12.84 -16.84
C LEU A 93 -14.11 11.60 -16.31
N SER A 94 -15.38 11.71 -15.94
CA SER A 94 -16.13 10.61 -15.31
C SER A 94 -17.04 9.86 -16.31
N MET A 95 -17.71 8.83 -15.81
CA MET A 95 -18.72 8.12 -16.56
C MET A 95 -19.93 8.98 -16.99
N PHE A 96 -20.20 10.10 -16.32
CA PHE A 96 -21.27 11.03 -16.72
C PHE A 96 -20.94 11.68 -18.07
N THR A 97 -19.74 12.25 -18.19
CA THR A 97 -19.28 12.86 -19.44
C THR A 97 -19.04 11.82 -20.53
N ILE A 98 -18.54 10.62 -20.20
CA ILE A 98 -18.46 9.51 -21.17
C ILE A 98 -19.86 9.12 -21.71
N ALA A 99 -20.87 9.02 -20.85
CA ALA A 99 -22.25 8.74 -21.27
C ALA A 99 -22.85 9.87 -22.12
N LEU A 100 -22.59 11.12 -21.76
CA LEU A 100 -22.96 12.31 -22.53
C LEU A 100 -22.38 12.25 -23.95
N LEU A 101 -21.08 12.00 -24.09
CA LEU A 101 -20.42 11.91 -25.40
C LEU A 101 -21.05 10.82 -26.27
N LYS A 102 -21.37 9.64 -25.68
CA LYS A 102 -22.07 8.55 -26.36
C LYS A 102 -23.48 8.95 -26.83
N ASP A 103 -24.22 9.68 -26.00
CA ASP A 103 -25.59 10.13 -26.30
C ASP A 103 -25.64 11.27 -27.34
N THR A 104 -24.55 12.00 -27.59
CA THR A 104 -24.54 13.07 -28.61
C THR A 104 -24.65 12.57 -30.05
N GLY A 105 -24.17 11.35 -30.32
CA GLY A 105 -24.03 10.78 -31.66
C GLY A 105 -22.89 11.38 -32.51
N PHE A 106 -22.10 12.32 -31.99
CA PHE A 106 -21.02 12.98 -32.75
C PHE A 106 -19.76 12.11 -32.92
N TYR A 107 -19.54 11.17 -32.02
CA TYR A 107 -18.34 10.34 -31.98
C TYR A 107 -18.67 8.95 -32.52
N SER A 108 -17.86 8.45 -33.47
CA SER A 108 -17.98 7.07 -33.97
C SER A 108 -17.73 6.04 -32.87
N GLU A 109 -16.81 6.33 -31.96
CA GLU A 109 -16.50 5.52 -30.78
C GLU A 109 -16.19 6.39 -29.56
N VAL A 110 -16.54 5.90 -28.37
CA VAL A 110 -16.20 6.53 -27.08
C VAL A 110 -15.68 5.44 -26.13
N ASN A 111 -14.38 5.50 -25.82
CA ASN A 111 -13.71 4.50 -24.99
C ASN A 111 -13.90 4.78 -23.49
N GLU A 112 -14.73 4.00 -22.81
CA GLU A 112 -14.98 4.17 -21.36
C GLU A 112 -13.73 3.90 -20.50
N ASN A 113 -12.70 3.21 -21.00
CA ASN A 113 -11.46 3.01 -20.26
C ASN A 113 -10.66 4.31 -20.02
N MET A 114 -11.05 5.41 -20.68
CA MET A 114 -10.52 6.76 -20.41
C MET A 114 -11.15 7.43 -19.19
N ALA A 115 -12.26 6.89 -18.66
CA ALA A 115 -12.91 7.44 -17.47
C ALA A 115 -12.02 7.29 -16.23
N GLY A 116 -11.81 8.40 -15.52
CA GLY A 116 -11.30 8.38 -14.16
C GLY A 116 -12.36 7.95 -13.15
N GLN A 117 -11.92 7.60 -11.95
CA GLN A 117 -12.81 7.29 -10.85
C GLN A 117 -13.31 8.58 -10.19
N LEU A 118 -14.63 8.72 -10.11
CA LEU A 118 -15.34 9.72 -9.32
C LEU A 118 -15.93 9.02 -8.08
N PHE A 119 -15.84 9.66 -6.90
CA PHE A 119 -16.40 9.14 -5.64
C PHE A 119 -17.50 10.02 -5.04
N TRP A 120 -17.53 11.30 -5.38
CA TRP A 120 -18.52 12.26 -4.89
C TRP A 120 -19.96 11.78 -5.14
N GLY A 121 -20.76 11.60 -4.09
CA GLY A 121 -22.16 11.16 -4.19
C GLY A 121 -22.37 9.69 -4.57
N LYS A 122 -21.31 8.92 -4.80
CA LYS A 122 -21.38 7.53 -5.30
C LYS A 122 -22.12 6.61 -4.33
N GLY A 123 -23.13 5.91 -4.83
CA GLY A 123 -23.92 4.92 -4.07
C GLY A 123 -24.76 5.48 -2.92
N LYS A 124 -24.93 6.80 -2.81
CA LYS A 124 -25.60 7.47 -1.67
C LYS A 124 -27.15 7.39 -1.69
N GLY A 125 -27.73 6.80 -2.72
CA GLY A 125 -29.18 6.68 -2.92
C GLY A 125 -29.84 7.95 -3.47
N CYS A 126 -31.14 7.88 -3.71
CA CYS A 126 -31.94 9.00 -4.26
C CYS A 126 -31.94 10.23 -3.35
N ASP A 127 -31.86 10.05 -2.03
CA ASP A 127 -31.80 11.12 -1.03
C ASP A 127 -30.64 12.10 -1.29
N PHE A 128 -29.50 11.63 -1.83
CA PHE A 128 -28.41 12.51 -2.21
C PHE A 128 -28.77 13.39 -3.42
N LEU A 129 -29.46 12.84 -4.42
CA LEU A 129 -29.92 13.60 -5.60
C LEU A 129 -31.06 14.59 -5.29
N GLU A 130 -31.79 14.38 -4.20
CA GLU A 130 -32.94 15.19 -3.83
C GLU A 130 -32.61 16.24 -2.76
N ASN A 131 -31.80 15.89 -1.76
CA ASN A 131 -31.60 16.70 -0.55
C ASN A 131 -30.15 17.19 -0.35
N VAL A 132 -29.13 16.48 -0.86
CA VAL A 132 -27.69 16.77 -0.65
C VAL A 132 -27.37 17.10 0.82
N CYS A 133 -26.67 18.21 1.10
CA CYS A 133 -26.35 18.70 2.44
C CYS A 133 -27.57 19.10 3.32
N GLN A 134 -28.80 19.13 2.78
CA GLN A 134 -30.02 19.35 3.56
C GLN A 134 -30.68 18.04 4.01
N SER A 135 -30.10 16.89 3.65
CA SER A 135 -30.56 15.59 4.12
C SER A 135 -30.41 15.43 5.64
N LYS A 136 -31.23 14.55 6.21
CA LYS A 136 -31.02 13.99 7.55
C LYS A 136 -29.77 13.08 7.60
N THR A 137 -29.39 12.51 6.45
CA THR A 137 -28.16 11.75 6.25
C THR A 137 -26.97 12.69 6.18
N LYS A 138 -25.98 12.50 7.07
CA LYS A 138 -24.73 13.26 7.02
C LYS A 138 -23.79 12.67 5.98
N TYR A 139 -23.57 13.41 4.90
CA TYR A 139 -22.68 13.01 3.82
C TYR A 139 -21.26 13.59 4.03
N PRO A 140 -20.18 12.78 3.93
CA PRO A 140 -18.81 13.26 4.08
C PRO A 140 -18.37 14.25 2.98
N GLU A 141 -19.11 14.31 1.88
CA GLU A 141 -19.07 15.37 0.86
C GLU A 141 -19.33 16.76 1.46
N PHE A 142 -20.17 16.84 2.50
CA PHE A 142 -20.64 18.07 3.11
C PHE A 142 -20.31 18.10 4.62
N PRO A 143 -19.09 18.51 5.00
CA PRO A 143 -18.70 18.70 6.40
C PRO A 143 -19.69 19.61 7.14
N GLN A 144 -19.72 19.49 8.48
CA GLN A 144 -20.85 19.98 9.31
C GLN A 144 -20.49 21.13 10.26
N LYS A 145 -19.20 21.45 10.36
CA LYS A 145 -18.66 22.52 11.21
C LYS A 145 -18.05 23.55 10.28
N VAL A 146 -18.60 24.75 10.26
CA VAL A 146 -18.03 25.92 9.56
C VAL A 146 -16.79 26.38 10.32
N ASP A 147 -15.81 26.94 9.61
CA ASP A 147 -14.54 27.44 10.16
C ASP A 147 -13.68 26.35 10.85
N ASP A 148 -13.97 25.07 10.58
CA ASP A 148 -13.14 23.92 10.96
C ASP A 148 -12.17 23.62 9.82
N PHE A 149 -10.88 23.49 10.13
CA PHE A 149 -9.83 23.34 9.11
C PHE A 149 -9.62 21.85 8.79
N GLN A 150 -9.97 21.44 7.57
CA GLN A 150 -10.13 20.02 7.23
C GLN A 150 -9.52 19.66 5.87
N CYS A 151 -9.20 18.38 5.68
CA CYS A 151 -8.89 17.85 4.35
C CYS A 151 -10.10 17.95 3.42
N SER A 152 -9.86 18.22 2.14
CA SER A 152 -10.88 18.08 1.09
C SER A 152 -11.35 16.62 0.96
N PHE A 153 -12.53 16.41 0.38
CA PHE A 153 -13.19 15.10 0.27
C PHE A 153 -12.30 14.00 -0.33
N GLU A 154 -11.48 14.36 -1.32
CA GLU A 154 -10.54 13.46 -2.02
C GLU A 154 -9.12 13.44 -1.42
N TYR A 155 -8.90 14.20 -0.34
CA TYR A 155 -7.63 14.40 0.37
C TYR A 155 -6.51 15.05 -0.47
N GLU A 156 -6.85 15.82 -1.50
CA GLU A 156 -5.85 16.46 -2.40
C GLU A 156 -5.20 17.71 -1.79
N GLY A 157 -5.88 18.32 -0.81
CA GLY A 157 -5.43 19.49 -0.06
C GLY A 157 -6.30 19.68 1.17
N PHE A 158 -6.16 20.81 1.86
CA PHE A 158 -6.98 21.20 3.00
C PHE A 158 -7.57 22.61 2.83
N GLY A 159 -8.29 23.10 3.84
CA GLY A 159 -8.84 24.44 3.89
C GLY A 159 -9.95 24.56 4.94
N ASP A 160 -10.45 25.79 5.13
CA ASP A 160 -11.64 26.02 5.96
C ASP A 160 -12.89 25.40 5.35
N VAL A 161 -13.77 24.87 6.18
CA VAL A 161 -15.15 24.57 5.77
C VAL A 161 -15.94 25.87 5.61
N LYS A 162 -16.25 26.23 4.37
CA LYS A 162 -17.01 27.45 3.98
C LYS A 162 -18.34 27.07 3.30
N ILE A 163 -19.29 28.02 3.29
CA ILE A 163 -20.61 27.87 2.64
C ILE A 163 -20.55 28.50 1.25
N TYR A 164 -20.72 27.70 0.20
CA TYR A 164 -20.60 28.16 -1.18
C TYR A 164 -21.96 28.26 -1.89
N GLN A 165 -22.23 29.42 -2.52
CA GLN A 165 -23.50 29.64 -3.25
C GLN A 165 -23.60 28.76 -4.51
N SER A 166 -22.47 28.51 -5.18
CA SER A 166 -22.35 27.69 -6.39
C SER A 166 -22.63 26.19 -6.17
N VAL A 167 -22.70 25.74 -4.92
CA VAL A 167 -23.08 24.37 -4.54
C VAL A 167 -24.31 24.36 -3.62
N ASP A 168 -25.33 25.15 -4.00
CA ASP A 168 -26.64 25.22 -3.34
C ASP A 168 -26.60 25.56 -1.83
N LYS A 169 -25.64 26.40 -1.43
CA LYS A 169 -25.37 26.78 -0.02
C LYS A 169 -24.95 25.59 0.86
N CYS A 170 -24.35 24.56 0.28
CA CYS A 170 -23.73 23.49 1.05
C CYS A 170 -22.37 23.93 1.64
N GLN A 171 -22.03 23.33 2.77
CA GLN A 171 -20.72 23.45 3.43
C GLN A 171 -19.72 22.52 2.73
N MET A 172 -18.56 23.04 2.34
CA MET A 172 -17.50 22.29 1.65
C MET A 172 -16.12 22.83 2.02
N VAL A 173 -15.08 22.01 1.82
CA VAL A 173 -13.68 22.45 1.81
C VAL A 173 -13.26 22.69 0.37
N TYR A 174 -12.76 23.89 0.08
CA TYR A 174 -12.16 24.25 -1.20
C TYR A 174 -10.70 24.68 -0.93
N PRO A 175 -9.70 23.86 -1.29
CA PRO A 175 -8.29 24.22 -1.13
C PRO A 175 -7.87 25.35 -2.05
N GLU A 176 -7.11 26.32 -1.54
CA GLU A 176 -6.35 27.25 -2.38
C GLU A 176 -5.07 26.58 -2.93
N MET A 177 -4.35 27.26 -3.82
CA MET A 177 -3.20 26.64 -4.51
C MET A 177 -2.02 26.33 -3.56
N GLU A 178 -1.87 27.12 -2.50
CA GLU A 178 -0.94 26.86 -1.38
C GLU A 178 -1.38 25.69 -0.48
N ASP A 179 -2.68 25.39 -0.37
CA ASP A 179 -3.21 24.30 0.47
C ASP A 179 -3.22 22.93 -0.24
N LEU A 180 -2.80 22.87 -1.51
CA LEU A 180 -2.76 21.64 -2.31
C LEU A 180 -1.53 20.80 -1.97
N CYS A 181 -1.73 19.74 -1.19
CA CYS A 181 -0.69 18.75 -0.92
C CYS A 181 -0.04 18.14 -2.17
N THR A 182 -0.76 18.11 -3.29
CA THR A 182 -0.27 17.60 -4.56
C THR A 182 0.60 18.58 -5.35
N ASN A 183 0.64 19.86 -4.95
CA ASN A 183 1.40 20.92 -5.62
C ASN A 183 2.82 21.03 -5.00
N PRO A 184 3.90 20.62 -5.70
CA PRO A 184 5.27 20.73 -5.18
C PRO A 184 5.78 22.18 -5.08
N ASN A 185 5.04 23.14 -5.63
CA ASN A 185 5.32 24.58 -5.56
C ASN A 185 4.26 25.29 -4.69
N ALA A 186 3.64 24.58 -3.73
CA ALA A 186 2.67 25.16 -2.82
C ALA A 186 3.28 26.23 -1.90
N ILE A 187 4.55 26.04 -1.52
CA ILE A 187 5.30 26.89 -0.61
C ILE A 187 6.52 27.42 -1.37
N GLU A 188 6.55 28.73 -1.62
CA GLU A 188 7.65 29.41 -2.34
C GLU A 188 8.50 30.30 -1.41
N ASP A 189 7.99 30.68 -0.23
CA ASP A 189 8.69 31.53 0.74
C ASP A 189 9.63 30.72 1.66
N GLU A 190 10.80 31.29 2.02
CA GLU A 190 11.79 30.60 2.85
C GLU A 190 11.35 30.45 4.32
N GLU A 191 10.58 31.40 4.88
CA GLU A 191 10.08 31.31 6.27
C GLU A 191 8.98 30.24 6.38
N ASP A 192 8.07 30.19 5.41
CA ASP A 192 7.02 29.16 5.36
C ASP A 192 7.60 27.75 5.10
N LEU A 193 8.68 27.64 4.33
CA LEU A 193 9.40 26.37 4.15
C LEU A 193 9.99 25.85 5.46
N GLU A 194 10.63 26.69 6.28
CA GLU A 194 11.13 26.27 7.60
C GLU A 194 9.99 25.81 8.52
N ILE A 195 8.85 26.50 8.47
CA ILE A 195 7.65 26.14 9.23
C ILE A 195 7.12 24.78 8.77
N GLU A 196 6.87 24.57 7.48
CA GLU A 196 6.33 23.30 6.97
C GLU A 196 7.31 22.13 7.17
N GLU A 197 8.62 22.37 7.08
CA GLU A 197 9.64 21.40 7.46
C GLU A 197 9.56 21.03 8.96
N ASP A 198 9.38 21.99 9.88
CA ASP A 198 9.21 21.68 11.31
C ASP A 198 7.91 20.91 11.57
N LYS A 199 6.84 21.26 10.85
CA LYS A 199 5.56 20.52 10.80
C LYS A 199 5.67 19.13 10.15
N LEU A 200 6.82 18.75 9.58
CA LEU A 200 7.05 17.51 8.85
C LEU A 200 6.09 17.33 7.64
N SER A 201 5.63 18.43 7.04
CA SER A 201 4.79 18.40 5.84
C SER A 201 5.63 18.10 4.58
N ASP A 202 5.09 17.32 3.65
CA ASP A 202 5.66 17.10 2.31
C ASP A 202 4.61 17.48 1.25
N TYR A 203 4.89 18.53 0.49
CA TYR A 203 4.08 18.95 -0.67
C TYR A 203 4.70 18.34 -1.93
N SER A 204 4.00 17.38 -2.55
CA SER A 204 4.47 16.71 -3.76
C SER A 204 3.35 15.93 -4.45
N ASN A 205 3.55 15.53 -5.71
CA ASN A 205 2.60 14.69 -6.44
C ASN A 205 2.40 13.27 -5.86
N GLN A 206 3.08 12.93 -4.75
CA GLN A 206 2.92 11.69 -3.97
C GLN A 206 2.33 11.94 -2.56
N SER A 207 1.87 13.15 -2.30
CA SER A 207 1.32 13.57 -1.01
C SER A 207 -0.18 13.78 -1.05
N LYS A 208 -0.80 13.62 0.12
CA LYS A 208 -2.22 13.89 0.38
C LYS A 208 -2.39 14.53 1.75
N CYS A 209 -3.52 15.19 1.95
CA CYS A 209 -3.88 15.73 3.25
C CYS A 209 -4.21 14.60 4.24
N PHE A 210 -3.70 14.75 5.46
CA PHE A 210 -4.11 13.96 6.62
C PHE A 210 -4.46 14.86 7.79
N GLN A 211 -5.43 14.42 8.59
CA GLN A 211 -5.65 14.93 9.94
C GLN A 211 -4.45 14.51 10.81
N SER A 212 -3.57 15.46 11.10
CA SER A 212 -2.20 15.25 11.57
C SER A 212 -1.71 16.43 12.43
N THR A 213 -1.17 16.12 13.61
CA THR A 213 -0.42 17.04 14.48
C THR A 213 1.09 16.77 14.46
N ALA A 214 1.60 16.14 13.40
CA ALA A 214 3.03 15.86 13.18
C ALA A 214 3.91 17.09 13.37
N VAL A 215 5.01 16.97 14.11
CA VAL A 215 6.02 18.02 14.21
C VAL A 215 7.33 17.41 14.76
N LYS A 216 8.48 17.96 14.38
CA LYS A 216 9.81 17.50 14.84
C LYS A 216 9.87 17.48 16.37
N SER A 217 10.55 16.50 16.95
CA SER A 217 10.71 16.38 18.42
C SER A 217 11.49 17.55 19.03
N SER A 218 12.35 18.21 18.24
CA SER A 218 13.10 19.41 18.60
C SER A 218 12.28 20.69 18.64
N SER A 219 11.07 20.69 18.04
CA SER A 219 10.25 21.89 17.90
C SER A 219 9.85 22.48 19.24
N GLN A 220 10.13 23.77 19.41
CA GLN A 220 9.66 24.59 20.53
C GLN A 220 8.22 25.09 20.30
N TYR A 221 7.72 25.02 19.06
CA TYR A 221 6.45 25.62 18.67
C TYR A 221 5.25 24.68 18.90
N THR A 222 4.09 25.30 19.03
CA THR A 222 2.76 24.70 18.98
C THR A 222 2.02 25.29 17.80
N TYR A 223 1.39 24.43 17.01
CA TYR A 223 0.65 24.82 15.81
C TYR A 223 -0.82 24.46 16.00
N ASP A 224 -1.72 25.43 15.80
CA ASP A 224 -3.15 25.23 16.01
C ASP A 224 -3.81 24.43 14.88
N THR A 225 -3.17 24.34 13.70
CA THR A 225 -3.66 23.55 12.57
C THR A 225 -3.39 22.05 12.75
N SER A 226 -4.47 21.26 12.67
CA SER A 226 -4.47 19.81 12.86
C SER A 226 -4.53 19.01 11.56
N VAL A 227 -4.22 19.63 10.42
CA VAL A 227 -4.06 18.99 9.10
C VAL A 227 -2.70 19.29 8.51
N ARG A 228 -2.11 18.32 7.80
CA ARG A 228 -0.78 18.42 7.16
C ARG A 228 -0.74 17.56 5.90
N CYS A 229 0.12 17.93 4.97
CA CYS A 229 0.38 17.15 3.76
C CYS A 229 1.45 16.10 4.04
N HIS A 230 1.17 14.83 3.77
CA HIS A 230 2.16 13.76 3.94
C HIS A 230 2.23 12.86 2.72
N ARG A 231 3.43 12.32 2.46
CA ARG A 231 3.61 11.26 1.47
C ARG A 231 2.89 10.01 1.88
N PHE A 232 2.31 9.32 0.90
CA PHE A 232 1.61 8.07 1.13
C PHE A 232 1.98 7.00 0.10
N LYS A 233 1.77 5.75 0.50
CA LYS A 233 1.79 4.61 -0.41
C LYS A 233 0.66 3.65 -0.03
N CYS A 234 -0.20 3.33 -0.98
CA CYS A 234 -1.22 2.31 -0.81
C CYS A 234 -0.70 0.93 -1.25
N SER A 235 -1.18 -0.12 -0.58
CA SER A 235 -1.17 -1.48 -1.11
C SER A 235 -2.02 -1.58 -2.38
N SER A 236 -1.78 -2.60 -3.21
CA SER A 236 -2.44 -2.76 -4.51
C SER A 236 -3.95 -3.03 -4.43
N ASP A 237 -4.42 -3.49 -3.27
CA ASP A 237 -5.82 -3.77 -2.93
C ASP A 237 -6.45 -2.69 -2.03
N ALA A 238 -5.70 -1.62 -1.70
CA ALA A 238 -6.07 -0.58 -0.75
C ALA A 238 -6.43 -1.08 0.67
N SER A 239 -5.92 -2.24 1.09
CA SER A 239 -6.05 -2.74 2.47
C SER A 239 -5.12 -2.05 3.49
N GLU A 240 -4.00 -1.48 3.03
CA GLU A 240 -3.02 -0.77 3.85
C GLU A 240 -2.57 0.53 3.19
N ILE A 241 -2.46 1.58 4.00
CA ILE A 241 -1.87 2.88 3.67
C ILE A 241 -0.62 3.06 4.53
N SER A 242 0.55 3.19 3.91
CA SER A 242 1.76 3.68 4.57
C SER A 242 1.80 5.20 4.46
N VAL A 243 1.81 5.92 5.57
CA VAL A 243 2.16 7.36 5.61
C VAL A 243 3.65 7.50 5.89
N ILE A 244 4.35 8.32 5.12
CA ILE A 244 5.81 8.33 5.02
C ILE A 244 6.34 9.71 5.42
N PHE A 245 7.31 9.73 6.33
CA PHE A 245 8.00 10.93 6.81
C PHE A 245 9.48 10.84 6.42
N PRO A 246 9.88 11.37 5.24
CA PRO A 246 11.21 11.13 4.68
C PRO A 246 12.35 11.63 5.57
N ASP A 247 12.24 12.86 6.08
CA ASP A 247 13.32 13.59 6.77
C ASP A 247 13.78 12.88 8.04
N ILE A 248 12.81 12.33 8.77
CA ILE A 248 13.05 11.56 10.00
C ILE A 248 13.15 10.06 9.76
N GLN A 249 12.99 9.59 8.51
CA GLN A 249 13.01 8.17 8.14
C GLN A 249 12.06 7.32 9.00
N LEU A 250 10.80 7.74 9.09
CA LEU A 250 9.72 7.01 9.75
C LEU A 250 8.54 6.76 8.79
N GLN A 251 7.72 5.78 9.12
CA GLN A 251 6.44 5.53 8.47
C GLN A 251 5.39 5.08 9.49
N VAL A 252 4.14 5.49 9.30
CA VAL A 252 2.98 5.00 10.05
C VAL A 252 2.17 4.11 9.11
N LEU A 253 1.99 2.84 9.49
CA LEU A 253 1.12 1.91 8.78
C LEU A 253 -0.31 2.04 9.28
N CYS A 254 -1.25 2.19 8.36
CA CYS A 254 -2.69 2.27 8.58
C CYS A 254 -3.33 1.08 7.83
N GLY A 255 -3.67 0.00 8.53
CA GLY A 255 -4.38 -1.16 7.94
C GLY A 255 -5.89 -1.06 8.11
N ILE A 256 -6.70 -1.89 7.42
CA ILE A 256 -8.18 -1.83 7.46
C ILE A 256 -8.75 -1.64 8.89
N GLY A 257 -8.22 -2.37 9.88
CA GLY A 257 -8.65 -2.27 11.28
C GLY A 257 -8.33 -0.95 11.99
N ASP A 258 -7.60 -0.04 11.35
CA ASP A 258 -7.21 1.28 11.85
C ASP A 258 -7.98 2.44 11.19
N GLN A 259 -8.95 2.18 10.30
CA GLN A 259 -9.76 3.24 9.68
C GLN A 259 -10.33 4.20 10.72
N GLY A 260 -10.05 5.50 10.54
CA GLY A 260 -10.47 6.56 11.46
C GLY A 260 -9.74 6.64 12.81
N LYS A 261 -8.79 5.75 13.10
CA LYS A 261 -8.04 5.76 14.38
C LYS A 261 -6.85 6.71 14.33
N GLN A 262 -6.59 7.37 15.46
CA GLN A 262 -5.36 8.10 15.69
C GLN A 262 -4.21 7.14 16.04
N LYS A 263 -3.02 7.44 15.52
CA LYS A 263 -1.78 6.69 15.77
C LYS A 263 -0.64 7.67 16.02
N ASP A 264 0.21 7.37 17.00
CA ASP A 264 1.42 8.15 17.28
C ASP A 264 2.40 8.02 16.11
N ILE A 265 3.00 9.15 15.71
CA ILE A 265 3.95 9.21 14.59
C ILE A 265 5.30 8.61 14.99
N ASP A 266 5.74 8.90 16.22
CA ASP A 266 6.86 8.25 16.88
C ASP A 266 6.49 7.91 18.33
N LYS A 267 6.21 6.64 18.59
CA LYS A 267 5.91 6.14 19.95
C LYS A 267 7.05 6.33 20.95
N SER A 268 8.27 6.59 20.49
CA SER A 268 9.41 6.91 21.36
C SER A 268 9.55 8.40 21.64
N GLY A 269 8.85 9.27 20.91
CA GLY A 269 8.93 10.73 21.01
C GLY A 269 10.30 11.33 20.62
N LYS A 270 11.22 10.54 20.07
CA LYS A 270 12.62 10.94 19.87
C LYS A 270 12.85 11.73 18.59
N LYS A 271 12.09 11.44 17.53
CA LYS A 271 12.21 12.08 16.20
C LYS A 271 11.05 13.04 15.91
N ALA A 272 9.85 12.70 16.37
CA ALA A 272 8.64 13.48 16.18
C ALA A 272 7.75 13.42 17.42
N LYS A 273 6.86 14.41 17.55
CA LYS A 273 5.73 14.43 18.48
C LYS A 273 4.43 14.58 17.68
N GLY A 274 3.29 14.29 18.32
CA GLY A 274 1.97 14.35 17.68
C GLY A 274 1.49 13.03 17.08
N GLN A 275 0.29 13.09 16.49
CA GLN A 275 -0.46 11.93 16.01
C GLN A 275 -0.99 12.16 14.59
N ILE A 276 -1.33 11.07 13.92
CA ILE A 276 -2.00 11.07 12.62
C ILE A 276 -3.26 10.21 12.68
N THR A 277 -4.34 10.68 12.07
CA THR A 277 -5.59 9.92 11.94
C THR A 277 -5.56 9.17 10.62
N CYS A 278 -5.65 7.84 10.66
CA CYS A 278 -5.77 7.03 9.44
C CYS A 278 -7.07 7.40 8.69
N PRO A 279 -7.07 7.44 7.34
CA PRO A 279 -8.25 7.78 6.55
C PRO A 279 -9.48 6.91 6.88
N GLN A 280 -10.68 7.44 6.65
CA GLN A 280 -11.93 6.71 6.93
C GLN A 280 -12.29 5.74 5.80
N ASP A 281 -12.13 6.17 4.54
CA ASP A 281 -12.39 5.35 3.35
C ASP A 281 -11.07 5.16 2.57
N TYR A 282 -10.47 3.97 2.71
CA TYR A 282 -9.23 3.64 2.02
C TYR A 282 -9.42 3.46 0.51
N ASN A 283 -10.61 3.04 0.07
CA ASN A 283 -10.87 2.83 -1.35
C ASN A 283 -10.89 4.18 -2.06
N ARG A 284 -11.66 5.15 -1.57
CA ARG A 284 -11.60 6.55 -2.05
C ARG A 284 -10.19 7.12 -1.94
N PHE A 285 -9.55 6.97 -0.77
CA PHE A 285 -8.22 7.55 -0.54
C PHE A 285 -7.17 7.05 -1.56
N CYS A 286 -7.14 5.74 -1.84
CA CYS A 286 -6.14 5.10 -2.71
C CYS A 286 -6.50 5.05 -4.20
N ASN A 287 -7.80 5.06 -4.53
CA ASN A 287 -8.29 4.84 -5.89
C ASN A 287 -8.94 6.08 -6.54
N ASN A 288 -8.98 7.24 -5.86
CA ASN A 288 -9.18 8.52 -6.55
C ASN A 288 -8.20 8.63 -7.73
N SER A 289 -8.68 9.18 -8.84
CA SER A 289 -8.01 9.32 -10.13
C SER A 289 -6.58 9.85 -9.95
N ARG A 290 -5.58 8.98 -10.04
CA ARG A 290 -4.17 9.33 -9.76
C ARG A 290 -3.69 10.47 -10.66
N ILE A 291 -2.94 11.42 -10.10
CA ILE A 291 -2.21 12.41 -10.90
C ILE A 291 -1.13 11.67 -11.68
N CYS A 292 -1.01 11.93 -12.99
CA CYS A 292 0.04 11.29 -13.77
C CYS A 292 1.43 11.78 -13.32
N PRO A 293 2.43 10.89 -13.20
CA PRO A 293 3.79 11.27 -12.81
C PRO A 293 4.31 12.46 -13.63
N ASN A 294 4.72 13.52 -12.93
CA ASN A 294 5.21 14.79 -13.52
C ASN A 294 4.31 15.39 -14.64
N PHE A 295 2.98 15.18 -14.59
CA PHE A 295 2.05 15.60 -15.64
C PHE A 295 2.45 15.11 -17.05
N CYS A 296 3.00 13.88 -17.13
CA CYS A 296 3.57 13.30 -18.35
C CYS A 296 4.66 14.18 -19.00
N SER A 297 5.34 15.01 -18.20
CA SER A 297 6.42 15.94 -18.57
C SER A 297 6.09 16.84 -19.77
N GLN A 298 4.80 17.10 -20.03
CA GLN A 298 4.29 17.78 -21.24
C GLN A 298 4.73 17.09 -22.56
N LYS A 299 5.07 15.79 -22.50
CA LYS A 299 5.44 14.90 -23.62
C LYS A 299 4.53 13.68 -23.73
N GLY A 300 3.32 13.79 -23.19
CA GLY A 300 2.29 12.76 -23.23
C GLY A 300 0.96 13.27 -22.71
N VAL A 301 -0.07 12.43 -22.85
CA VAL A 301 -1.43 12.69 -22.35
C VAL A 301 -1.67 11.85 -21.10
N CYS A 302 -2.28 12.44 -20.07
CA CYS A 302 -2.66 11.71 -18.86
C CYS A 302 -4.02 11.04 -19.01
N VAL A 303 -4.08 9.71 -18.88
CA VAL A 303 -5.32 8.93 -18.90
C VAL A 303 -5.36 8.04 -17.66
N ASN A 304 -6.30 8.31 -16.74
CA ASN A 304 -6.49 7.57 -15.49
C ASN A 304 -5.20 7.30 -14.67
N GLY A 305 -4.29 8.28 -14.62
CA GLY A 305 -3.01 8.18 -13.90
C GLY A 305 -1.88 7.47 -14.66
N GLN A 306 -2.14 6.98 -15.87
CA GLN A 306 -1.12 6.49 -16.79
C GLN A 306 -0.83 7.54 -17.88
N CYS A 307 0.44 7.70 -18.23
CA CYS A 307 0.82 8.52 -19.37
C CYS A 307 0.76 7.74 -20.68
N ILE A 308 0.24 8.38 -21.72
CA ILE A 308 0.39 7.96 -23.11
C ILE A 308 1.44 8.87 -23.74
N CYS A 309 2.64 8.35 -24.00
CA CYS A 309 3.76 9.18 -24.42
C CYS A 309 3.75 9.50 -25.92
N GLN A 310 4.18 10.71 -26.27
CA GLN A 310 4.43 11.12 -27.65
C GLN A 310 5.57 10.30 -28.26
N SER A 311 5.55 10.12 -29.58
CA SER A 311 6.59 9.40 -30.33
C SER A 311 7.99 9.94 -30.03
N GLY A 312 8.93 9.05 -29.71
CA GLY A 312 10.29 9.40 -29.31
C GLY A 312 10.47 9.74 -27.82
N TYR A 313 9.42 9.63 -27.00
CA TYR A 313 9.45 9.77 -25.54
C TYR A 313 8.87 8.53 -24.84
N GLY A 314 9.32 8.26 -23.62
CA GLY A 314 8.86 7.12 -22.82
C GLY A 314 9.24 7.23 -21.35
N GLY A 315 8.87 6.19 -20.58
CA GLY A 315 8.95 6.20 -19.13
C GLY A 315 7.61 6.61 -18.52
N GLU A 316 7.39 6.29 -17.25
CA GLU A 316 6.09 6.47 -16.56
C GLU A 316 5.59 7.93 -16.52
N ASN A 317 6.50 8.89 -16.76
CA ASN A 317 6.25 10.32 -16.84
C ASN A 317 6.61 10.94 -18.22
N CYS A 318 6.90 10.13 -19.24
CA CYS A 318 7.37 10.53 -20.57
C CYS A 318 8.63 11.43 -20.64
N ILE A 319 9.43 11.54 -19.57
CA ILE A 319 10.62 12.42 -19.58
C ILE A 319 11.77 11.87 -20.43
N THR A 320 11.84 10.54 -20.59
CA THR A 320 12.98 9.89 -21.23
C THR A 320 12.82 9.92 -22.74
N LYS A 321 13.68 10.68 -23.43
CA LYS A 321 13.78 10.63 -24.90
C LYS A 321 14.23 9.23 -25.32
N CYS A 322 13.34 8.46 -25.93
CA CYS A 322 13.55 7.07 -26.31
C CYS A 322 12.72 6.70 -27.55
N SER A 323 13.40 6.27 -28.61
CA SER A 323 12.75 5.78 -29.85
C SER A 323 12.28 4.32 -29.77
N GLY A 324 12.77 3.56 -28.78
CA GLY A 324 12.41 2.16 -28.54
C GLY A 324 11.46 1.99 -27.35
N VAL A 325 11.90 1.28 -26.32
CA VAL A 325 11.14 1.07 -25.07
C VAL A 325 12.00 1.37 -23.84
N VAL A 326 11.36 1.72 -22.72
CA VAL A 326 12.02 1.97 -21.44
C VAL A 326 11.84 0.76 -20.52
N ASN A 327 12.93 0.02 -20.29
CA ASN A 327 12.95 -1.08 -19.33
C ASN A 327 13.76 -0.69 -18.10
N ASP A 328 13.15 -0.76 -16.92
CA ASP A 328 13.79 -0.53 -15.61
C ASP A 328 14.59 0.81 -15.59
N GLY A 329 13.99 1.86 -16.14
CA GLY A 329 14.54 3.22 -16.23
C GLY A 329 15.51 3.48 -17.38
N ARG A 330 15.83 2.49 -18.22
CA ARG A 330 16.78 2.63 -19.35
C ARG A 330 16.09 2.47 -20.69
N CYS A 331 16.42 3.34 -21.65
CA CYS A 331 15.99 3.19 -23.04
C CYS A 331 16.76 2.04 -23.72
N ILE A 332 16.02 1.10 -24.32
CA ILE A 332 16.56 0.03 -25.18
C ILE A 332 15.88 0.12 -26.55
N GLN A 333 16.63 -0.16 -27.62
CA GLN A 333 16.13 -0.09 -29.01
C GLN A 333 15.52 -1.42 -29.49
N SER A 334 15.51 -2.45 -28.64
CA SER A 334 14.86 -3.74 -28.88
C SER A 334 13.40 -3.75 -28.40
N SER A 335 12.68 -4.84 -28.66
CA SER A 335 11.44 -5.16 -27.97
C SER A 335 11.64 -5.34 -26.45
N CYS A 336 10.54 -5.40 -25.71
CA CYS A 336 10.57 -5.68 -24.28
C CYS A 336 11.16 -7.08 -23.98
N PRO A 337 11.85 -7.26 -22.83
CA PRO A 337 12.34 -8.57 -22.40
C PRO A 337 11.22 -9.61 -22.27
N SER A 338 11.54 -10.88 -22.47
CA SER A 338 10.59 -12.00 -22.37
C SER A 338 9.77 -11.95 -21.08
N GLY A 339 8.44 -12.07 -21.21
CA GLY A 339 7.50 -11.96 -20.07
C GLY A 339 7.13 -10.52 -19.67
N LYS A 340 7.62 -9.50 -20.38
CA LYS A 340 7.14 -8.11 -20.28
C LYS A 340 6.47 -7.66 -21.59
N PHE A 341 5.51 -6.76 -21.48
CA PHE A 341 4.80 -6.13 -22.57
C PHE A 341 5.09 -4.63 -22.61
N LYS A 342 5.14 -4.06 -23.83
CA LYS A 342 5.25 -2.62 -24.07
C LYS A 342 3.91 -1.93 -23.78
N ASN A 343 3.91 -1.03 -22.81
CA ASN A 343 2.77 -0.21 -22.41
C ASN A 343 2.64 1.11 -23.22
N PRO A 344 1.50 1.83 -23.10
CA PRO A 344 1.30 3.17 -23.70
C PRO A 344 2.28 4.27 -23.23
N ASP A 345 2.92 4.09 -22.06
CA ASP A 345 4.01 4.94 -21.55
C ASP A 345 5.40 4.56 -22.15
N ASN A 346 5.40 3.68 -23.15
CA ASN A 346 6.56 3.01 -23.73
C ASN A 346 7.42 2.23 -22.71
N THR A 347 6.90 1.92 -21.51
CA THR A 347 7.61 1.07 -20.52
C THR A 347 7.35 -0.42 -20.72
N CYS A 348 8.28 -1.26 -20.27
CA CYS A 348 8.11 -2.71 -20.21
C CYS A 348 7.59 -3.14 -18.83
N LYS A 349 6.36 -3.68 -18.74
CA LYS A 349 5.78 -4.23 -17.49
C LYS A 349 5.20 -5.63 -17.72
N SER A 350 5.00 -6.40 -16.65
CA SER A 350 4.55 -7.81 -16.73
C SER A 350 3.04 -8.00 -16.90
N ASP A 351 2.23 -6.95 -16.72
CA ASP A 351 0.80 -6.91 -17.04
C ASP A 351 0.51 -5.62 -17.81
N CYS A 352 -0.54 -5.67 -18.64
CA CYS A 352 -1.06 -4.53 -19.39
C CYS A 352 -2.07 -3.73 -18.55
N PRO A 353 -2.20 -2.42 -18.80
CA PRO A 353 -3.17 -1.56 -18.11
C PRO A 353 -4.63 -1.93 -18.44
N GLN A 354 -5.57 -1.32 -17.71
CA GLN A 354 -7.00 -1.45 -17.98
C GLN A 354 -7.33 -1.03 -19.42
N GLY A 355 -8.20 -1.79 -20.09
CA GLY A 355 -8.53 -1.59 -21.50
C GLY A 355 -7.53 -2.20 -22.49
N PHE A 356 -6.46 -2.87 -22.01
CA PHE A 356 -5.45 -3.52 -22.86
C PHE A 356 -5.21 -4.99 -22.46
N TYR A 357 -4.71 -5.76 -23.42
CA TYR A 357 -4.25 -7.15 -23.25
C TYR A 357 -2.85 -7.35 -23.86
N GLY A 358 -2.11 -8.33 -23.36
CA GLY A 358 -0.75 -8.61 -23.82
C GLY A 358 -0.75 -9.51 -25.06
N LYS A 359 -0.08 -9.07 -26.13
CA LYS A 359 0.14 -9.83 -27.37
C LYS A 359 1.47 -9.45 -28.00
N ASP A 360 2.24 -10.45 -28.43
CA ASP A 360 3.51 -10.28 -29.16
C ASP A 360 4.50 -9.27 -28.52
N GLY A 361 4.56 -9.26 -27.18
CA GLY A 361 5.42 -8.34 -26.40
C GLY A 361 4.91 -6.90 -26.32
N ASN A 362 3.68 -6.62 -26.74
CA ASN A 362 3.02 -5.31 -26.69
C ASN A 362 1.68 -5.39 -25.94
N CYS A 363 1.19 -4.25 -25.45
CA CYS A 363 -0.17 -4.12 -24.95
C CYS A 363 -1.08 -3.56 -26.05
N GLU A 364 -1.98 -4.40 -26.55
CA GLU A 364 -2.98 -4.03 -27.56
C GLU A 364 -4.33 -3.70 -26.91
N PRO A 365 -5.16 -2.83 -27.51
CA PRO A 365 -6.46 -2.46 -26.93
C PRO A 365 -7.46 -3.62 -26.98
N CYS A 366 -8.29 -3.71 -25.95
CA CYS A 366 -9.47 -4.56 -25.93
C CYS A 366 -10.56 -4.06 -26.88
N HIS A 367 -11.55 -4.91 -27.20
CA HIS A 367 -12.82 -4.47 -27.77
C HIS A 367 -13.45 -3.37 -26.88
N ASN A 368 -14.08 -2.35 -27.47
CA ASN A 368 -14.57 -1.19 -26.73
C ASN A 368 -15.62 -1.53 -25.64
N SER A 369 -16.31 -2.66 -25.74
CA SER A 369 -17.24 -3.20 -24.74
C SER A 369 -16.58 -3.89 -23.53
N CYS A 370 -15.26 -4.16 -23.57
CA CYS A 370 -14.52 -4.76 -22.46
C CYS A 370 -13.72 -3.71 -21.68
N SER A 371 -13.70 -3.80 -20.35
CA SER A 371 -12.76 -3.07 -19.49
C SER A 371 -11.48 -3.86 -19.19
N ARG A 372 -11.53 -5.20 -19.25
CA ARG A 372 -10.37 -6.10 -19.43
C ARG A 372 -10.76 -7.26 -20.34
N CYS A 373 -9.78 -7.82 -21.05
CA CYS A 373 -9.97 -8.87 -22.04
C CYS A 373 -8.75 -9.81 -22.10
N THR A 374 -8.87 -10.94 -22.80
CA THR A 374 -7.75 -11.80 -23.24
C THR A 374 -7.42 -11.65 -24.72
N GLY A 375 -8.18 -10.82 -25.46
CA GLY A 375 -8.02 -10.58 -26.88
C GLY A 375 -8.94 -9.47 -27.39
N PRO A 376 -8.85 -9.10 -28.68
CA PRO A 376 -9.50 -7.92 -29.23
C PRO A 376 -10.97 -8.14 -29.62
N LEU A 377 -11.48 -9.37 -29.50
CA LEU A 377 -12.84 -9.73 -29.93
C LEU A 377 -13.88 -9.52 -28.81
N LEU A 378 -15.13 -9.25 -29.22
CA LEU A 378 -16.28 -9.02 -28.34
C LEU A 378 -16.60 -10.18 -27.37
N ASN A 379 -16.11 -11.39 -27.64
CA ASN A 379 -16.28 -12.61 -26.83
C ASN A 379 -15.02 -13.01 -26.06
N GLN A 380 -14.05 -12.11 -25.94
CA GLN A 380 -12.81 -12.29 -25.17
C GLN A 380 -12.75 -11.32 -23.98
N CYS A 381 -13.89 -10.73 -23.57
CA CYS A 381 -13.95 -9.88 -22.38
C CYS A 381 -13.78 -10.74 -21.11
N THR A 382 -13.02 -10.23 -20.14
CA THR A 382 -12.93 -10.77 -18.77
C THR A 382 -13.53 -9.82 -17.74
N LYS A 383 -13.71 -8.54 -18.10
CA LYS A 383 -14.52 -7.56 -17.38
C LYS A 383 -15.20 -6.63 -18.37
N CYS A 384 -16.42 -6.22 -18.05
CA CYS A 384 -17.23 -5.34 -18.90
C CYS A 384 -17.12 -3.87 -18.53
N GLN A 385 -17.57 -3.01 -19.45
CA GLN A 385 -17.67 -1.57 -19.26
C GLN A 385 -18.75 -1.19 -18.23
N PHE A 386 -18.92 0.11 -17.94
CA PHE A 386 -19.64 0.53 -16.74
C PHE A 386 -21.10 0.11 -16.72
N LEU A 387 -21.80 0.18 -17.86
CA LEU A 387 -23.23 -0.13 -17.95
C LEU A 387 -23.53 -1.63 -18.17
N THR A 388 -22.63 -2.39 -18.80
CA THR A 388 -22.86 -3.79 -19.20
C THR A 388 -22.47 -4.82 -18.13
N LEU A 389 -22.95 -6.05 -18.30
CA LEU A 389 -22.71 -7.21 -17.45
C LEU A 389 -21.96 -8.30 -18.24
N LEU A 390 -21.07 -9.04 -17.58
CA LEU A 390 -20.35 -10.15 -18.22
C LEU A 390 -21.20 -11.43 -18.23
N GLN A 391 -21.47 -11.96 -19.42
CA GLN A 391 -22.10 -13.27 -19.63
C GLN A 391 -21.24 -14.05 -20.63
N ASP A 392 -20.70 -15.20 -20.24
CA ASP A 392 -19.93 -16.12 -21.11
C ASP A 392 -18.84 -15.43 -21.97
N ASN A 393 -18.04 -14.57 -21.32
CA ASN A 393 -16.97 -13.74 -21.90
C ASN A 393 -17.42 -12.64 -22.90
N GLN A 394 -18.74 -12.41 -23.02
CA GLN A 394 -19.34 -11.28 -23.74
C GLN A 394 -19.94 -10.26 -22.77
N CYS A 395 -20.09 -9.01 -23.23
CA CYS A 395 -20.68 -7.94 -22.44
C CYS A 395 -22.06 -7.57 -22.96
N VAL A 396 -23.09 -7.73 -22.12
CA VAL A 396 -24.51 -7.57 -22.46
C VAL A 396 -25.17 -6.45 -21.65
N GLU A 397 -26.17 -5.76 -22.21
CA GLU A 397 -26.98 -4.77 -21.47
C GLU A 397 -27.94 -5.48 -20.47
N GLN A 398 -28.44 -6.66 -20.82
CA GLN A 398 -29.36 -7.47 -20.02
C GLN A 398 -28.93 -8.93 -20.06
N CYS A 399 -29.09 -9.66 -18.95
CA CYS A 399 -28.78 -11.09 -18.88
C CYS A 399 -29.85 -11.93 -19.59
N ASP A 400 -29.46 -13.09 -20.13
CA ASP A 400 -30.42 -14.01 -20.73
C ASP A 400 -31.15 -14.83 -19.66
N GLU A 401 -32.23 -14.25 -19.13
CA GLU A 401 -33.10 -14.90 -18.15
C GLU A 401 -33.75 -16.19 -18.69
N LYS A 402 -33.92 -16.33 -20.02
CA LYS A 402 -34.49 -17.54 -20.64
C LYS A 402 -33.50 -18.70 -20.66
N GLN A 403 -32.21 -18.40 -20.78
CA GLN A 403 -31.12 -19.36 -20.52
C GLN A 403 -30.83 -19.54 -19.02
N GLY A 404 -31.63 -18.92 -18.15
CA GLY A 404 -31.52 -19.03 -16.71
C GLY A 404 -30.33 -18.26 -16.15
N TYR A 405 -30.04 -17.06 -16.65
CA TYR A 405 -29.11 -16.12 -16.01
C TYR A 405 -29.87 -15.06 -15.21
N LYS A 406 -29.25 -14.53 -14.14
CA LYS A 406 -29.76 -13.39 -13.37
C LYS A 406 -28.67 -12.34 -13.22
N SER A 407 -29.01 -11.06 -13.24
CA SER A 407 -28.05 -9.98 -13.01
C SER A 407 -27.53 -9.95 -11.57
N ASN A 408 -26.20 -9.93 -11.41
CA ASN A 408 -25.53 -9.49 -10.19
C ASN A 408 -24.81 -8.17 -10.50
N TYR A 409 -25.39 -7.06 -10.06
CA TYR A 409 -24.89 -5.71 -10.33
C TYR A 409 -23.63 -5.36 -9.51
N ASP A 410 -23.44 -5.97 -8.34
CA ASP A 410 -22.27 -5.76 -7.47
C ASP A 410 -21.02 -6.38 -8.10
N LEU A 411 -21.14 -7.64 -8.56
CA LEU A 411 -20.08 -8.36 -9.28
C LEU A 411 -19.98 -7.99 -10.77
N ARG A 412 -20.99 -7.31 -11.32
CA ARG A 412 -21.13 -6.94 -12.74
C ARG A 412 -21.11 -8.14 -13.70
N ILE A 413 -21.78 -9.22 -13.30
CA ILE A 413 -21.88 -10.47 -14.06
C ILE A 413 -23.33 -10.90 -14.22
N CYS A 414 -23.58 -11.76 -15.19
CA CYS A 414 -24.79 -12.56 -15.30
C CYS A 414 -24.54 -13.92 -14.65
N GLU A 415 -25.21 -14.19 -13.53
CA GLU A 415 -25.07 -15.43 -12.76
C GLU A 415 -26.04 -16.51 -13.27
N SER A 416 -25.49 -17.59 -13.82
CA SER A 416 -26.30 -18.75 -14.23
C SER A 416 -26.97 -19.39 -13.01
N GLN A 417 -28.29 -19.46 -13.00
CA GLN A 417 -29.12 -20.22 -12.07
C GLN A 417 -28.89 -21.74 -12.17
N SER A 418 -28.23 -22.22 -13.24
CA SER A 418 -27.76 -23.60 -13.37
C SER A 418 -26.46 -23.87 -12.59
N SER A 419 -25.81 -22.83 -12.04
CA SER A 419 -24.55 -22.95 -11.30
C SER A 419 -24.70 -23.34 -9.82
N THR A 420 -25.91 -23.33 -9.28
CA THR A 420 -26.24 -23.66 -7.88
C THR A 420 -26.73 -25.10 -7.66
N LYS A 421 -26.42 -26.03 -8.57
CA LYS A 421 -26.55 -27.47 -8.26
C LYS A 421 -25.38 -27.95 -7.40
N CYS A 422 -25.67 -28.11 -6.12
CA CYS A 422 -24.82 -28.85 -5.19
C CYS A 422 -24.96 -30.36 -5.41
N GLN A 423 -23.91 -31.14 -5.13
CA GLN A 423 -23.94 -32.59 -5.32
C GLN A 423 -24.67 -33.27 -4.13
N GLY A 424 -25.43 -34.32 -4.40
CA GLY A 424 -26.12 -35.12 -3.37
C GLY A 424 -27.25 -34.35 -2.66
N ASN A 425 -27.27 -34.42 -1.32
CA ASN A 425 -28.38 -33.94 -0.49
C ASN A 425 -28.16 -32.53 0.11
N CYS A 426 -27.16 -31.79 -0.37
CA CYS A 426 -26.98 -30.38 -0.03
C CYS A 426 -28.15 -29.52 -0.53
N GLN A 427 -28.59 -28.55 0.28
CA GLN A 427 -29.42 -27.42 -0.16
C GLN A 427 -28.52 -26.22 -0.57
N THR A 428 -27.40 -26.02 0.13
CA THR A 428 -26.32 -25.09 -0.25
C THR A 428 -24.97 -25.77 -0.03
N CYS A 429 -23.92 -25.34 -0.74
CA CYS A 429 -22.60 -25.99 -0.74
C CYS A 429 -21.46 -24.97 -0.89
N GLU A 430 -20.25 -25.35 -0.46
CA GLU A 430 -19.12 -24.41 -0.38
C GLU A 430 -18.64 -23.90 -1.75
N LYS A 431 -18.83 -24.71 -2.80
CA LYS A 431 -18.45 -24.43 -4.20
C LYS A 431 -19.41 -25.14 -5.15
N LYS A 432 -19.54 -24.64 -6.39
CA LYS A 432 -20.33 -25.26 -7.47
C LYS A 432 -20.00 -26.76 -7.61
N ASN A 433 -21.02 -27.60 -7.76
CA ASN A 433 -20.93 -29.07 -7.84
C ASN A 433 -20.21 -29.75 -6.65
N SER A 434 -20.00 -29.08 -5.52
CA SER A 434 -19.36 -29.71 -4.36
C SER A 434 -20.31 -30.67 -3.62
N PRO A 435 -19.82 -31.82 -3.13
CA PRO A 435 -20.52 -32.67 -2.16
C PRO A 435 -20.42 -32.13 -0.72
N LEU A 436 -19.62 -31.07 -0.48
CA LEU A 436 -19.48 -30.42 0.82
C LEU A 436 -20.57 -29.35 0.99
N CYS A 437 -21.54 -29.64 1.85
CA CYS A 437 -22.73 -28.85 2.07
C CYS A 437 -22.54 -27.78 3.16
N ILE A 438 -23.06 -26.58 2.92
CA ILE A 438 -23.23 -25.55 3.94
C ILE A 438 -24.53 -25.84 4.71
N THR A 439 -25.63 -26.12 3.99
CA THR A 439 -26.93 -26.57 4.55
C THR A 439 -27.46 -27.82 3.82
N CYS A 440 -28.25 -28.63 4.51
CA CYS A 440 -28.87 -29.84 3.97
C CYS A 440 -30.30 -29.62 3.50
N LYS A 441 -30.76 -30.43 2.53
CA LYS A 441 -32.18 -30.53 2.17
C LYS A 441 -33.00 -31.01 3.38
N GLN A 442 -34.27 -30.65 3.41
CA GLN A 442 -35.22 -31.11 4.44
C GLN A 442 -35.22 -32.65 4.53
N GLY A 443 -35.20 -33.19 5.76
CA GLY A 443 -35.07 -34.64 6.00
C GLY A 443 -33.64 -35.18 6.03
N PHE A 444 -32.62 -34.35 5.80
CA PHE A 444 -31.20 -34.73 5.91
C PHE A 444 -30.48 -33.89 6.96
N TYR A 445 -29.49 -34.51 7.60
CA TYR A 445 -28.67 -33.95 8.67
C TYR A 445 -27.21 -33.83 8.23
N LYS A 446 -26.61 -32.69 8.56
CA LYS A 446 -25.24 -32.34 8.19
C LYS A 446 -24.26 -33.08 9.10
N GLN A 447 -23.38 -33.84 8.48
CA GLN A 447 -22.33 -34.60 9.14
C GLN A 447 -21.07 -33.73 9.31
N ALA A 448 -20.13 -34.18 10.14
CA ALA A 448 -18.87 -33.47 10.40
C ALA A 448 -17.95 -33.34 9.16
N ASP A 449 -18.09 -34.22 8.16
CA ASP A 449 -17.42 -34.13 6.85
C ASP A 449 -18.15 -33.20 5.86
N LYS A 450 -19.18 -32.49 6.32
CA LYS A 450 -20.09 -31.62 5.54
C LYS A 450 -20.97 -32.37 4.53
N SER A 451 -21.03 -33.70 4.56
CA SER A 451 -22.05 -34.45 3.80
C SER A 451 -23.43 -34.35 4.45
N CYS A 452 -24.49 -34.65 3.69
CA CYS A 452 -25.88 -34.67 4.17
C CYS A 452 -26.47 -36.08 4.09
N GLN A 453 -26.78 -36.67 5.24
CA GLN A 453 -27.28 -38.05 5.38
C GLN A 453 -28.59 -38.08 6.18
N ASN A 454 -29.39 -39.13 6.04
CA ASN A 454 -30.69 -39.26 6.70
C ASN A 454 -30.61 -39.69 8.18
N THR A 455 -29.42 -40.03 8.67
CA THR A 455 -29.13 -40.34 10.08
C THR A 455 -27.79 -39.73 10.49
N CYS A 456 -27.55 -39.55 11.79
CA CYS A 456 -26.23 -39.18 12.30
C CYS A 456 -25.30 -40.40 12.34
N ALA A 457 -24.04 -40.23 11.98
CA ALA A 457 -23.01 -41.26 12.12
C ALA A 457 -22.86 -41.75 13.58
N ILE A 458 -22.46 -43.01 13.76
CA ILE A 458 -22.30 -43.64 15.09
C ILE A 458 -21.40 -42.78 15.99
N GLY A 459 -21.91 -42.41 17.17
CA GLY A 459 -21.23 -41.54 18.13
C GLY A 459 -21.53 -40.05 18.00
N SER A 460 -22.36 -39.63 17.04
CA SER A 460 -22.89 -38.25 16.92
C SER A 460 -24.35 -38.16 17.38
N GLN A 461 -24.77 -37.00 17.88
CA GLN A 461 -26.15 -36.68 18.27
C GLN A 461 -26.63 -35.39 17.58
N LEU A 462 -27.95 -35.22 17.46
CA LEU A 462 -28.56 -33.96 17.03
C LEU A 462 -28.54 -32.96 18.19
N THR A 463 -28.14 -31.72 17.92
CA THR A 463 -28.37 -30.63 18.87
C THR A 463 -29.86 -30.26 18.92
N GLN A 464 -30.33 -29.82 20.08
CA GLN A 464 -31.70 -29.30 20.21
C GLN A 464 -31.88 -28.12 19.25
N ASN A 465 -32.83 -28.26 18.32
CA ASN A 465 -33.20 -27.30 17.27
C ASN A 465 -32.16 -27.01 16.16
N SER A 466 -31.33 -27.98 15.72
CA SER A 466 -30.59 -27.86 14.46
C SER A 466 -30.62 -29.10 13.56
N GLN A 467 -30.26 -28.92 12.28
CA GLN A 467 -30.04 -30.01 11.32
C GLN A 467 -28.59 -30.56 11.35
N GLU A 468 -27.78 -30.24 12.35
CA GLU A 468 -26.37 -30.65 12.42
C GLU A 468 -26.14 -31.78 13.45
N CYS A 469 -25.37 -32.79 13.05
CA CYS A 469 -24.92 -33.89 13.90
C CYS A 469 -23.59 -33.55 14.57
N VAL A 470 -23.59 -33.38 15.89
CA VAL A 470 -22.37 -33.09 16.68
C VAL A 470 -21.82 -34.34 17.34
N LYS A 471 -20.49 -34.45 17.41
CA LYS A 471 -19.81 -35.44 18.27
C LYS A 471 -19.61 -34.83 19.66
N PRO A 472 -19.98 -35.52 20.75
CA PRO A 472 -19.94 -34.93 22.09
C PRO A 472 -18.53 -34.75 22.65
N PHE A 473 -17.51 -35.44 22.13
CA PHE A 473 -16.12 -35.29 22.54
C PHE A 473 -15.17 -35.33 21.34
N ASP A 474 -14.40 -34.26 21.15
CA ASP A 474 -13.36 -34.21 20.13
C ASP A 474 -12.25 -35.21 20.40
N GLY A 475 -11.80 -35.87 19.33
CA GLY A 475 -10.68 -36.81 19.38
C GLY A 475 -10.91 -38.11 20.15
N CYS A 476 -12.16 -38.51 20.43
CA CYS A 476 -12.47 -39.85 20.95
C CYS A 476 -12.81 -40.83 19.80
N LEU A 477 -12.11 -41.97 19.76
CA LEU A 477 -12.27 -43.06 18.79
C LEU A 477 -13.23 -44.18 19.26
N GLN A 478 -13.33 -44.42 20.56
CA GLN A 478 -14.22 -45.44 21.14
C GLN A 478 -14.81 -44.95 22.46
N TYR A 479 -16.12 -45.11 22.64
CA TYR A 479 -16.90 -44.61 23.77
C TYR A 479 -17.42 -45.78 24.60
N LYS A 480 -17.59 -45.57 25.92
CA LYS A 480 -18.29 -46.53 26.80
C LYS A 480 -19.78 -46.18 26.91
N ASP A 481 -20.06 -44.89 26.98
CA ASP A 481 -21.38 -44.28 27.18
C ASP A 481 -21.30 -42.82 26.70
N SER A 482 -22.39 -42.07 26.85
CA SER A 482 -22.52 -40.68 26.39
C SER A 482 -21.62 -39.66 27.11
N ASN A 483 -20.88 -40.04 28.16
CA ASN A 483 -19.97 -39.16 28.90
C ASN A 483 -18.53 -39.70 29.06
N THR A 484 -18.25 -40.93 28.65
CA THR A 484 -16.99 -41.63 28.94
C THR A 484 -16.30 -42.11 27.66
N CYS A 485 -15.10 -41.59 27.38
CA CYS A 485 -14.24 -42.14 26.33
C CYS A 485 -13.41 -43.33 26.84
N ILE A 486 -13.19 -44.33 25.98
CA ILE A 486 -12.30 -45.47 26.21
C ILE A 486 -10.96 -45.29 25.48
N LYS A 487 -11.00 -44.77 24.23
CA LYS A 487 -9.82 -44.67 23.37
C LYS A 487 -9.79 -43.33 22.63
N CYS A 488 -8.73 -42.55 22.79
CA CYS A 488 -8.52 -41.29 22.08
C CYS A 488 -7.78 -41.49 20.74
N ASP A 489 -7.91 -40.52 19.84
CA ASP A 489 -7.19 -40.41 18.56
C ASP A 489 -5.76 -39.96 18.84
N THR A 490 -4.92 -40.92 19.18
CA THR A 490 -3.54 -40.63 19.55
C THR A 490 -2.74 -40.03 18.38
N SER A 491 -3.11 -40.36 17.14
CA SER A 491 -2.49 -39.84 15.91
C SER A 491 -2.66 -38.34 15.73
N LYS A 492 -3.73 -37.76 16.31
CA LYS A 492 -3.99 -36.32 16.34
C LYS A 492 -3.63 -35.67 17.68
N ASN A 493 -2.76 -36.30 18.47
CA ASN A 493 -2.32 -35.85 19.80
C ASN A 493 -3.39 -35.78 20.89
N TYR A 494 -4.55 -36.44 20.71
CA TYR A 494 -5.51 -36.59 21.81
C TYR A 494 -5.08 -37.67 22.79
N ARG A 495 -5.11 -37.37 24.09
CA ARG A 495 -4.79 -38.30 25.19
C ARG A 495 -5.95 -38.34 26.18
N LEU A 496 -6.12 -39.48 26.87
CA LEU A 496 -7.22 -39.66 27.82
C LEU A 496 -6.88 -38.97 29.14
N GLY A 497 -7.65 -37.96 29.52
CA GLY A 497 -7.56 -37.25 30.79
C GLY A 497 -8.06 -38.08 31.96
N SER A 498 -7.73 -37.64 33.18
CA SER A 498 -8.20 -38.26 34.43
C SER A 498 -9.72 -38.17 34.63
N ASP A 499 -10.40 -37.29 33.88
CA ASP A 499 -11.85 -37.16 33.78
C ASP A 499 -12.50 -38.12 32.76
N LYS A 500 -11.70 -39.00 32.14
CA LYS A 500 -12.08 -39.94 31.06
C LYS A 500 -12.58 -39.27 29.77
N LYS A 501 -12.16 -38.03 29.51
CA LYS A 501 -12.36 -37.34 28.23
C LYS A 501 -11.05 -37.28 27.45
N CYS A 502 -11.13 -37.00 26.15
CA CYS A 502 -9.95 -36.79 25.33
C CYS A 502 -9.54 -35.32 25.36
N THR A 503 -8.29 -35.05 25.74
CA THR A 503 -7.68 -33.71 25.69
C THR A 503 -6.66 -33.68 24.55
N LEU A 504 -6.72 -32.65 23.71
CA LEU A 504 -5.70 -32.40 22.69
C LEU A 504 -4.42 -31.90 23.37
N CYS A 505 -3.42 -32.75 23.51
CA CYS A 505 -2.13 -32.36 24.07
C CYS A 505 -1.23 -31.72 23.01
N ASN A 506 -0.26 -30.92 23.45
CA ASN A 506 0.86 -30.52 22.60
C ASN A 506 1.58 -31.74 22.01
N GLN A 507 2.18 -31.57 20.82
CA GLN A 507 2.93 -32.63 20.15
C GLN A 507 4.02 -33.22 21.06
N ASN A 508 4.25 -34.54 20.93
CA ASN A 508 5.21 -35.32 21.72
C ASN A 508 4.87 -35.45 23.22
N CYS A 509 3.62 -35.22 23.63
CA CYS A 509 3.12 -35.39 24.99
C CYS A 509 2.21 -36.63 25.16
N SER A 510 2.49 -37.53 26.12
CA SER A 510 1.69 -38.74 26.39
C SER A 510 0.57 -38.49 27.39
N GLN A 511 0.75 -37.53 28.30
CA GLN A 511 -0.27 -37.05 29.23
C GLN A 511 -0.11 -35.55 29.44
N CYS A 512 -1.15 -34.76 29.22
CA CYS A 512 -1.20 -33.32 29.51
C CYS A 512 -2.26 -33.01 30.57
N ASN A 513 -2.18 -31.83 31.18
CA ASN A 513 -3.15 -31.38 32.17
C ASN A 513 -4.52 -31.08 31.50
N PRO A 514 -5.63 -31.73 31.88
CA PRO A 514 -6.94 -31.49 31.27
C PRO A 514 -7.44 -30.04 31.41
N LYS A 515 -6.97 -29.30 32.43
CA LYS A 515 -7.30 -27.88 32.64
C LYS A 515 -6.34 -26.91 31.94
N ASN A 516 -5.19 -27.39 31.47
CA ASN A 516 -4.16 -26.61 30.79
C ASN A 516 -3.45 -27.49 29.74
N PRO A 517 -4.00 -27.66 28.53
CA PRO A 517 -3.47 -28.59 27.53
C PRO A 517 -2.02 -28.29 27.08
N SER A 518 -1.55 -27.07 27.34
CA SER A 518 -0.17 -26.62 27.12
C SER A 518 0.81 -27.06 28.21
N GLU A 519 0.36 -27.69 29.30
CA GLU A 519 1.21 -28.26 30.34
C GLU A 519 1.33 -29.77 30.12
N CYS A 520 2.51 -30.21 29.68
CA CYS A 520 2.76 -31.62 29.49
C CYS A 520 3.21 -32.28 30.80
N LEU A 521 2.43 -33.23 31.28
CA LEU A 521 2.73 -33.99 32.51
C LEU A 521 3.79 -35.05 32.22
N VAL A 522 3.60 -35.84 31.15
CA VAL A 522 4.49 -36.93 30.72
C VAL A 522 4.73 -36.85 29.21
N CYS A 523 5.98 -36.97 28.77
CA CYS A 523 6.36 -36.94 27.35
C CYS A 523 6.17 -38.30 26.65
N GLU A 524 6.15 -38.33 25.32
CA GLU A 524 6.07 -39.59 24.55
C GLU A 524 7.45 -40.19 24.26
N GLY A 525 7.59 -41.50 24.45
CA GLY A 525 8.80 -42.23 24.10
C GLY A 525 10.03 -41.71 24.84
N VAL A 526 11.06 -41.31 24.07
CA VAL A 526 12.35 -40.82 24.58
C VAL A 526 12.41 -39.29 24.73
N ASN A 527 11.29 -38.58 24.56
CA ASN A 527 11.28 -37.13 24.58
C ASN A 527 11.42 -36.55 26.00
N LEU A 528 12.14 -35.45 26.10
CA LEU A 528 12.61 -34.84 27.33
C LEU A 528 11.76 -33.61 27.69
N LYS A 529 11.35 -33.49 28.94
CA LYS A 529 10.50 -32.39 29.42
C LYS A 529 11.27 -31.07 29.47
N SER A 530 10.69 -29.98 28.98
CA SER A 530 11.30 -28.65 28.93
C SER A 530 11.53 -28.00 30.31
N HIS A 531 12.37 -26.96 30.37
CA HIS A 531 12.67 -26.22 31.61
C HIS A 531 11.43 -25.74 32.37
N ASP A 532 10.42 -25.30 31.63
CA ASP A 532 9.15 -24.75 32.11
C ASP A 532 8.02 -25.79 32.19
N SER A 533 8.31 -27.06 31.90
CA SER A 533 7.34 -28.18 31.89
C SER A 533 6.20 -28.07 30.86
N ARG A 534 6.29 -27.16 29.87
CA ARG A 534 5.23 -26.92 28.87
C ARG A 534 5.38 -27.69 27.56
N SER A 535 6.57 -28.22 27.28
CA SER A 535 6.84 -28.92 26.02
C SER A 535 7.76 -30.14 26.21
N CYS A 536 7.73 -31.02 25.22
CA CYS A 536 8.58 -32.20 25.12
C CYS A 536 9.51 -32.04 23.92
N LEU A 537 10.80 -32.24 24.16
CA LEU A 537 11.89 -31.93 23.25
C LEU A 537 12.75 -33.18 23.06
N ASN A 538 13.10 -33.50 21.83
CA ASN A 538 13.90 -34.70 21.54
C ASN A 538 15.32 -34.62 22.15
N ILE A 539 15.84 -33.39 22.31
CA ILE A 539 17.11 -33.06 22.96
C ILE A 539 16.92 -31.72 23.69
N CYS A 540 17.51 -31.54 24.87
CA CYS A 540 17.49 -30.26 25.57
C CYS A 540 18.22 -29.16 24.75
N PRO A 541 17.67 -27.93 24.66
CA PRO A 541 18.21 -26.88 23.78
C PRO A 541 19.58 -26.36 24.25
N GLY A 542 20.30 -25.65 23.38
CA GLY A 542 21.72 -25.31 23.57
C GLY A 542 22.09 -24.76 24.96
N ALA A 543 23.25 -25.21 25.47
CA ALA A 543 23.72 -24.95 26.83
C ALA A 543 22.76 -25.42 27.94
N SER A 544 22.14 -26.59 27.76
CA SER A 544 21.34 -27.25 28.79
C SER A 544 21.44 -28.78 28.72
N PHE A 545 21.00 -29.47 29.77
CA PHE A 545 21.08 -30.92 29.90
C PHE A 545 19.79 -31.48 30.53
N TYR A 546 19.50 -32.77 30.37
CA TYR A 546 18.41 -33.40 31.10
C TYR A 546 18.89 -33.88 32.47
N SER A 547 18.18 -33.48 33.53
CA SER A 547 18.38 -34.01 34.87
C SER A 547 17.37 -35.10 35.13
N ASP A 548 17.86 -36.33 35.34
CA ASP A 548 17.03 -37.48 35.73
C ASP A 548 16.44 -37.28 37.13
N SER A 549 17.19 -36.62 38.04
CA SER A 549 16.74 -36.30 39.39
C SER A 549 15.63 -35.24 39.47
N ILE A 550 15.54 -34.33 38.48
CA ILE A 550 14.46 -33.32 38.39
C ILE A 550 13.39 -33.71 37.34
N GLY A 551 13.67 -34.70 36.48
CA GLY A 551 12.77 -35.18 35.43
C GLY A 551 12.52 -34.18 34.30
N LYS A 552 13.45 -33.24 34.07
CA LYS A 552 13.35 -32.21 33.01
C LYS A 552 14.70 -31.65 32.62
N CYS A 553 14.74 -30.94 31.48
CA CYS A 553 15.87 -30.14 31.08
C CYS A 553 16.20 -29.07 32.13
N GLN A 554 17.47 -28.84 32.42
CA GLN A 554 18.02 -27.80 33.28
C GLN A 554 19.10 -27.03 32.52
N GLN A 555 19.06 -25.70 32.60
CA GLN A 555 20.07 -24.82 31.98
C GLN A 555 21.44 -25.04 32.62
N CYS A 556 22.50 -25.02 31.82
CA CYS A 556 23.86 -25.11 32.34
C CYS A 556 24.22 -23.85 33.16
N PRO A 557 25.22 -23.95 34.08
CA PRO A 557 25.78 -22.78 34.75
C PRO A 557 26.22 -21.69 33.77
N LEU A 558 26.18 -20.43 34.21
CA LEU A 558 26.51 -19.28 33.37
C LEU A 558 27.88 -19.47 32.68
N ARG A 559 27.98 -19.16 31.38
CA ARG A 559 29.19 -19.36 30.55
C ARG A 559 29.63 -20.81 30.33
N CYS A 560 28.81 -21.80 30.69
CA CYS A 560 29.04 -23.19 30.28
C CYS A 560 28.49 -23.47 28.87
N GLN A 561 29.21 -24.26 28.07
CA GLN A 561 28.78 -24.75 26.75
C GLN A 561 28.02 -26.09 26.88
N ASN A 562 28.60 -27.06 27.62
CA ASN A 562 28.04 -28.40 27.84
C ASN A 562 28.16 -28.77 29.31
N CYS A 563 27.11 -29.34 29.92
CA CYS A 563 27.07 -29.77 31.32
C CYS A 563 26.29 -31.09 31.50
N ASN A 564 26.29 -31.63 32.72
CA ASN A 564 25.35 -32.65 33.20
C ASN A 564 25.05 -32.44 34.70
N GLU A 565 24.42 -33.41 35.38
CA GLU A 565 24.14 -33.35 36.82
C GLU A 565 25.39 -33.12 37.70
N ASN A 566 26.58 -33.49 37.20
CA ASN A 566 27.86 -33.29 37.89
C ASN A 566 28.51 -31.92 37.61
N GLY A 567 27.77 -30.99 36.99
CA GLY A 567 28.22 -29.63 36.66
C GLY A 567 28.70 -29.46 35.22
N CYS A 568 29.50 -28.42 34.97
CA CYS A 568 29.96 -28.08 33.63
C CYS A 568 31.05 -29.05 33.14
N LYS A 569 30.92 -29.52 31.89
CA LYS A 569 31.91 -30.34 31.18
C LYS A 569 32.77 -29.56 30.19
N LYS A 570 32.31 -28.39 29.74
CA LYS A 570 33.08 -27.48 28.87
C LYS A 570 32.59 -26.05 29.01
N CYS A 571 33.48 -25.12 29.33
CA CYS A 571 33.18 -23.70 29.44
C CYS A 571 33.32 -22.94 28.10
N GLN A 572 32.76 -21.73 28.04
CA GLN A 572 33.05 -20.77 26.98
C GLN A 572 34.50 -20.27 27.11
N ASN A 573 35.13 -19.92 25.98
CA ASN A 573 36.53 -19.49 25.93
C ASN A 573 36.81 -18.34 26.92
N GLY A 574 37.93 -18.41 27.64
CA GLY A 574 38.29 -17.50 28.75
C GLY A 574 37.81 -17.94 30.13
N TYR A 575 37.12 -19.09 30.24
CA TYR A 575 36.66 -19.69 31.49
C TYR A 575 37.11 -21.16 31.59
N TYR A 576 37.35 -21.63 32.81
CA TYR A 576 37.66 -23.01 33.17
C TYR A 576 36.64 -23.60 34.13
N ILE A 577 36.63 -24.91 34.26
CA ILE A 577 35.74 -25.62 35.19
C ILE A 577 36.43 -25.61 36.56
N ASP A 578 35.86 -24.88 37.50
CA ASP A 578 36.37 -24.83 38.87
C ASP A 578 36.25 -26.21 39.53
N SER A 579 37.35 -26.68 40.09
CA SER A 579 37.50 -28.06 40.58
C SER A 579 36.56 -28.40 41.74
N LYS A 580 36.09 -27.41 42.51
CA LYS A 580 35.23 -27.57 43.69
C LYS A 580 33.75 -27.32 43.39
N THR A 581 33.44 -26.25 42.67
CA THR A 581 32.07 -25.80 42.39
C THR A 581 31.51 -26.38 41.08
N LYS A 582 32.36 -26.94 40.22
CA LYS A 582 32.02 -27.46 38.88
C LYS A 582 31.35 -26.42 37.96
N ALA A 583 31.49 -25.14 38.28
CA ALA A 583 31.00 -24.01 37.50
C ALA A 583 32.11 -23.41 36.63
N CYS A 584 31.73 -22.54 35.69
CA CYS A 584 32.69 -21.84 34.83
C CYS A 584 33.25 -20.58 35.50
N THR A 585 34.47 -20.68 36.00
CA THR A 585 35.20 -19.56 36.60
C THR A 585 36.11 -18.92 35.55
N GLN A 586 36.20 -17.58 35.54
CA GLN A 586 37.03 -16.87 34.57
C GLN A 586 38.52 -17.10 34.88
N CYS A 587 39.39 -17.24 33.86
CA CYS A 587 40.84 -17.52 34.02
C CYS A 587 41.67 -16.38 34.69
N LEU A 588 41.04 -15.47 35.43
CA LEU A 588 41.53 -14.11 35.72
C LEU A 588 42.32 -13.96 37.03
N SER A 589 42.68 -15.06 37.71
CA SER A 589 43.36 -14.98 39.04
C SER A 589 44.89 -14.91 38.99
N LYS A 590 45.55 -15.32 37.88
CA LYS A 590 47.03 -15.20 37.73
C LYS A 590 47.56 -14.81 36.34
N HIS A 591 46.80 -14.99 35.25
CA HIS A 591 47.30 -14.72 33.89
C HIS A 591 46.30 -13.92 33.04
N THR A 592 46.59 -12.63 32.84
CA THR A 592 45.85 -11.79 31.90
C THR A 592 46.07 -12.26 30.45
N ASN A 593 44.96 -12.39 29.69
CA ASN A 593 44.89 -12.82 28.28
C ASN A 593 44.97 -14.33 27.99
N CYS A 594 44.74 -15.17 29.00
CA CYS A 594 44.52 -16.61 28.79
C CYS A 594 43.17 -16.89 28.09
N THR A 595 43.16 -17.71 27.04
CA THR A 595 41.94 -18.10 26.27
C THR A 595 41.41 -19.48 26.64
N SER A 596 42.26 -20.36 27.17
CA SER A 596 41.89 -21.64 27.82
C SER A 596 42.88 -21.93 28.94
N CYS A 597 42.39 -22.27 30.13
CA CYS A 597 43.18 -22.69 31.28
C CYS A 597 42.60 -23.95 31.92
N ASP A 598 43.47 -24.76 32.53
CA ASP A 598 43.12 -25.84 33.45
C ASP A 598 43.76 -25.51 34.81
N ASP A 599 42.93 -25.19 35.80
CA ASP A 599 43.23 -24.91 37.21
C ASP A 599 44.62 -25.44 37.68
N PRO A 600 45.68 -24.61 37.85
CA PRO A 600 45.78 -23.15 37.71
C PRO A 600 46.59 -22.66 36.48
N ASN A 601 46.83 -23.52 35.49
CA ASN A 601 47.77 -23.31 34.38
C ASN A 601 47.05 -22.86 33.10
N CYS A 602 47.66 -21.95 32.33
CA CYS A 602 47.11 -21.52 31.05
C CYS A 602 47.56 -22.45 29.90
N LEU A 603 46.59 -23.03 29.18
CA LEU A 603 46.81 -24.00 28.10
C LEU A 603 46.84 -23.34 26.71
N GLN A 604 46.00 -22.32 26.50
CA GLN A 604 46.02 -21.51 25.29
C GLN A 604 45.91 -20.03 25.64
N CYS A 605 46.64 -19.21 24.89
CA CYS A 605 46.63 -17.76 25.00
C CYS A 605 46.25 -17.14 23.68
N ASN A 606 45.67 -15.94 23.72
CA ASN A 606 45.23 -15.24 22.51
C ASN A 606 46.44 -14.97 21.59
N ASP A 607 46.39 -15.42 20.34
CA ASP A 607 47.57 -15.60 19.46
C ASP A 607 48.37 -14.31 19.18
N ASN A 608 47.81 -13.14 19.48
CA ASN A 608 48.51 -11.86 19.40
C ASN A 608 49.65 -11.66 20.42
N LEU A 609 49.77 -12.47 21.49
CA LEU A 609 50.80 -12.29 22.54
C LEU A 609 51.41 -13.59 23.11
N LYS A 610 51.95 -14.46 22.23
CA LYS A 610 52.68 -15.69 22.62
C LYS A 610 53.88 -15.49 23.57
N LYS A 611 54.34 -14.27 23.82
CA LYS A 611 55.53 -13.93 24.65
C LYS A 611 55.30 -13.84 26.17
N LYS A 612 54.08 -14.03 26.69
CA LYS A 612 53.80 -13.97 28.15
C LYS A 612 53.27 -15.26 28.79
N CYS A 613 53.06 -16.33 28.02
CA CYS A 613 52.42 -17.54 28.54
C CYS A 613 53.35 -18.70 28.90
N LEU A 614 54.57 -18.75 28.36
CA LEU A 614 55.74 -19.42 28.94
C LEU A 614 56.95 -19.08 28.06
N GLN A 615 58.12 -18.91 28.67
CA GLN A 615 59.38 -18.82 27.93
C GLN A 615 59.76 -20.24 27.45
N THR A 616 59.89 -20.45 26.13
CA THR A 616 61.14 -20.88 25.47
C THR A 616 60.98 -21.15 23.97
N SER A 617 61.98 -20.72 23.19
CA SER A 617 62.45 -21.24 21.89
C SER A 617 61.51 -21.41 20.67
N ALA A 618 61.70 -20.47 19.73
CA ALA A 618 62.20 -20.69 18.35
C ALA A 618 61.27 -21.09 17.15
N ASN A 619 61.34 -20.19 16.16
CA ASN A 619 61.38 -20.35 14.69
C ASN A 619 60.14 -20.67 13.82
N ASP A 620 60.04 -19.83 12.77
CA ASP A 620 59.45 -19.95 11.42
C ASP A 620 57.97 -20.32 11.19
N GLY A 621 57.35 -19.72 10.15
CA GLY A 621 56.31 -20.48 9.43
C GLY A 621 55.09 -19.83 8.75
N ASN A 622 54.93 -18.50 8.63
CA ASN A 622 54.09 -17.83 7.60
C ASN A 622 52.52 -17.87 7.67
N LEU A 623 51.89 -16.81 7.11
CA LEU A 623 50.44 -16.59 6.75
C LEU A 623 49.37 -16.85 7.84
N GLY A 624 48.44 -15.95 8.23
CA GLY A 624 47.98 -14.61 7.83
C GLY A 624 46.57 -14.38 8.45
N SER A 625 45.88 -13.24 8.44
CA SER A 625 46.13 -11.84 8.02
C SER A 625 45.06 -10.93 8.67
N GLY A 626 45.30 -9.62 8.92
CA GLY A 626 44.28 -8.74 9.52
C GLY A 626 44.75 -7.44 10.21
N ASN A 627 45.21 -6.46 9.43
CA ASN A 627 45.33 -5.01 9.75
C ASN A 627 45.38 -4.54 11.22
N ASN A 628 46.58 -4.52 11.81
CA ASN A 628 46.97 -3.57 12.86
C ASN A 628 48.48 -3.29 12.74
N VAL A 629 48.91 -2.03 12.88
CA VAL A 629 50.35 -1.69 13.00
C VAL A 629 50.71 -1.66 14.49
N ILE A 630 51.72 -2.42 14.88
CA ILE A 630 52.16 -2.54 16.29
C ILE A 630 53.51 -1.85 16.47
N ASN A 631 53.60 -0.91 17.40
CA ASN A 631 54.84 -0.56 18.08
C ASN A 631 54.56 -0.16 19.54
N GLY A 632 55.25 -0.79 20.49
CA GLY A 632 55.35 -0.33 21.88
C GLY A 632 54.04 -0.18 22.68
N THR A 633 53.40 -1.29 23.06
CA THR A 633 52.44 -1.40 24.19
C THR A 633 51.13 -0.60 24.19
N ASN A 634 50.82 0.26 23.21
CA ASN A 634 49.51 0.92 23.11
C ASN A 634 48.69 0.40 21.91
N ILE A 635 47.47 -0.10 22.16
CA ILE A 635 46.48 -0.40 21.11
C ILE A 635 45.73 0.89 20.79
N ILE A 636 45.87 1.37 19.57
CA ILE A 636 45.38 2.69 19.17
C ILE A 636 44.17 2.48 18.28
N LYS A 637 42.98 2.51 18.89
CA LYS A 637 41.72 2.53 18.15
C LYS A 637 41.67 3.75 17.25
N CYS A 638 41.57 3.51 15.95
CA CYS A 638 41.41 4.56 14.97
C CYS A 638 40.04 5.27 15.13
N PRO A 639 39.94 6.57 14.77
CA PRO A 639 38.68 7.31 14.82
C PRO A 639 37.59 6.70 13.93
N THR A 640 36.33 7.02 14.21
CA THR A 640 35.18 6.61 13.36
C THR A 640 35.41 6.99 11.91
N GLY A 641 35.15 6.06 10.98
CA GLY A 641 35.42 6.24 9.54
C GLY A 641 36.85 5.91 9.10
N CYS A 642 37.80 5.67 10.02
CA CYS A 642 39.19 5.34 9.72
C CYS A 642 39.46 3.83 9.67
N LYS A 643 40.23 3.41 8.66
CA LYS A 643 40.65 2.02 8.37
C LYS A 643 42.08 1.71 8.85
N ILE A 644 43.00 2.67 8.74
CA ILE A 644 44.40 2.57 9.22
C ILE A 644 44.81 3.92 9.82
N CYS A 645 45.45 3.93 11.00
CA CYS A 645 45.93 5.14 11.67
C CYS A 645 47.30 4.96 12.34
N ASN A 646 47.96 6.09 12.63
CA ASN A 646 49.24 6.16 13.33
C ASN A 646 49.09 6.30 14.86
N GLN A 647 50.22 6.44 15.56
CA GLN A 647 50.27 6.51 17.02
C GLN A 647 49.59 7.75 17.65
N SER A 648 49.31 8.80 16.87
CA SER A 648 48.59 10.00 17.32
C SER A 648 47.09 9.95 17.00
N LYS A 649 46.55 8.75 16.68
CA LYS A 649 45.18 8.54 16.13
C LYS A 649 44.92 9.28 14.81
N GLN A 650 45.97 9.74 14.12
CA GLN A 650 45.85 10.34 12.80
C GLN A 650 45.70 9.23 11.76
N CYS A 651 44.67 9.34 10.94
CA CYS A 651 44.34 8.35 9.93
C CYS A 651 45.25 8.45 8.70
N SER A 652 45.51 7.31 8.05
CA SER A 652 46.20 7.20 6.76
C SER A 652 45.34 6.56 5.67
N GLN A 653 44.28 5.83 6.03
CA GLN A 653 43.32 5.27 5.08
C GLN A 653 41.91 5.24 5.68
N CYS A 654 40.90 5.72 4.94
CA CYS A 654 39.50 5.75 5.39
C CYS A 654 38.66 4.57 4.89
N ASN A 655 37.49 4.38 5.52
CA ASN A 655 36.44 3.48 5.06
C ASN A 655 35.62 4.12 3.93
N GLN A 656 34.90 3.31 3.16
CA GLN A 656 34.05 3.77 2.07
C GLN A 656 32.98 4.77 2.58
N GLY A 657 32.80 5.90 1.89
CA GLY A 657 31.95 7.02 2.33
C GLY A 657 32.67 8.10 3.16
N PHE A 658 33.96 7.90 3.47
CA PHE A 658 34.79 8.86 4.19
C PHE A 658 36.07 9.19 3.41
N ILE A 659 36.58 10.41 3.59
CA ILE A 659 37.85 10.89 3.02
C ILE A 659 38.78 11.37 4.12
N LEU A 660 40.08 11.18 3.91
CA LEU A 660 41.11 11.74 4.76
C LEU A 660 41.19 13.26 4.55
N ASP A 661 41.01 14.02 5.62
CA ASP A 661 41.39 15.43 5.67
C ASP A 661 42.89 15.52 5.99
N ASP A 662 43.69 16.05 5.07
CA ASP A 662 45.13 16.15 5.24
C ASP A 662 45.60 17.15 6.30
N LYS A 663 44.77 18.13 6.69
CA LYS A 663 45.13 19.10 7.74
C LYS A 663 44.92 18.52 9.13
N THR A 664 43.80 17.84 9.36
CA THR A 664 43.49 17.24 10.69
C THR A 664 43.91 15.78 10.80
N LYS A 665 44.24 15.14 9.68
CA LYS A 665 44.48 13.70 9.52
C LYS A 665 43.37 12.85 10.16
N LYS A 666 42.12 13.20 9.90
CA LYS A 666 40.92 12.44 10.31
C LYS A 666 40.07 12.09 9.10
N CYS A 667 39.26 11.05 9.23
CA CYS A 667 38.27 10.70 8.21
C CYS A 667 37.00 11.53 8.41
N ILE A 668 36.72 12.41 7.48
CA ILE A 668 35.48 13.19 7.42
C ILE A 668 34.52 12.57 6.41
N THR A 669 33.21 12.76 6.58
CA THR A 669 32.22 12.22 5.63
C THR A 669 32.29 12.98 4.30
N CYS A 670 31.86 12.34 3.21
CA CYS A 670 31.75 13.04 1.92
C CYS A 670 30.92 14.32 1.99
N ILE A 671 29.84 14.31 2.79
CA ILE A 671 28.93 15.43 3.04
C ILE A 671 29.65 16.62 3.71
N GLN A 672 30.63 16.36 4.59
CA GLN A 672 31.41 17.40 5.27
C GLN A 672 32.49 18.03 4.39
N LYS A 673 33.05 17.29 3.41
CA LYS A 673 34.07 17.81 2.48
C LYS A 673 33.47 18.46 1.23
N TYR A 674 32.34 17.94 0.78
CA TYR A 674 31.64 18.37 -0.43
C TYR A 674 30.14 18.48 -0.12
N GLY A 675 29.58 19.68 -0.31
CA GLY A 675 28.16 19.90 -0.08
C GLY A 675 27.30 18.87 -0.83
N ASN A 676 26.27 18.36 -0.15
CA ASN A 676 25.24 17.46 -0.70
C ASN A 676 25.78 16.18 -1.40
N CYS A 677 26.88 15.64 -0.88
CA CYS A 677 27.62 14.53 -1.49
C CYS A 677 27.53 13.20 -0.70
N ILE A 678 26.97 12.16 -1.31
CA ILE A 678 26.83 10.80 -0.74
C ILE A 678 28.15 10.02 -0.79
N ALA A 679 28.88 10.09 -1.92
CA ALA A 679 30.14 9.38 -2.13
C ALA A 679 31.12 10.25 -2.90
N CYS A 680 32.43 10.09 -2.66
CA CYS A 680 33.46 11.02 -3.11
C CYS A 680 34.85 10.36 -3.23
N THR A 681 35.71 10.94 -4.07
CA THR A 681 37.17 10.74 -4.07
C THR A 681 37.87 11.99 -3.52
N GLU A 682 39.16 11.87 -3.21
CA GLU A 682 40.00 12.92 -2.58
C GLU A 682 39.79 14.34 -3.12
N ASN A 683 39.49 14.44 -4.43
CA ASN A 683 39.41 15.67 -5.19
C ASN A 683 38.02 15.99 -5.77
N LYS A 684 37.01 15.12 -5.58
CA LYS A 684 35.63 15.38 -6.05
C LYS A 684 34.56 14.52 -5.41
N CYS A 685 33.33 15.03 -5.37
CA CYS A 685 32.15 14.18 -5.23
C CYS A 685 31.99 13.22 -6.44
N THR A 686 31.47 12.02 -6.19
CA THR A 686 31.12 11.01 -7.21
C THR A 686 29.64 10.60 -7.18
N THR A 687 28.88 10.95 -6.14
CA THR A 687 27.44 10.68 -6.05
C THR A 687 26.75 11.75 -5.22
N CYS A 688 25.75 12.44 -5.79
CA CYS A 688 25.00 13.51 -5.13
C CYS A 688 23.74 13.00 -4.42
N PHE A 689 23.26 13.77 -3.44
CA PHE A 689 21.89 13.64 -2.95
C PHE A 689 20.86 14.00 -4.04
N SER A 690 19.64 13.51 -3.88
CA SER A 690 18.52 13.86 -4.77
C SER A 690 18.31 15.39 -4.82
N GLY A 691 17.88 15.92 -5.97
CA GLY A 691 17.73 17.36 -6.19
C GLY A 691 19.04 18.15 -6.38
N HIS A 692 20.20 17.48 -6.40
CA HIS A 692 21.51 18.12 -6.54
C HIS A 692 22.29 17.54 -7.72
N THR A 693 23.01 18.40 -8.45
CA THR A 693 23.87 17.99 -9.59
C THR A 693 25.33 18.24 -9.29
N TYR A 694 26.19 17.35 -9.78
CA TYR A 694 27.63 17.46 -9.59
C TYR A 694 28.21 18.59 -10.45
N ASN A 695 28.80 19.58 -9.79
CA ASN A 695 29.39 20.75 -10.43
C ASN A 695 30.89 20.51 -10.70
N GLU A 696 31.26 20.33 -11.97
CA GLU A 696 32.66 20.06 -12.38
C GLU A 696 33.65 21.17 -12.00
N LYS A 697 33.22 22.43 -11.80
CA LYS A 697 34.12 23.51 -11.34
C LYS A 697 34.33 23.48 -9.83
N LEU A 698 33.26 23.28 -9.06
CA LEU A 698 33.30 23.28 -7.59
C LEU A 698 33.65 21.90 -7.00
N LYS A 699 33.71 20.85 -7.84
CA LYS A 699 33.97 19.45 -7.48
C LYS A 699 33.01 18.88 -6.42
N GLN A 700 31.85 19.49 -6.23
CA GLN A 700 30.83 19.13 -5.24
C GLN A 700 29.42 19.19 -5.83
N CYS A 701 28.41 18.78 -5.06
CA CYS A 701 27.02 18.78 -5.51
C CYS A 701 26.35 20.10 -5.13
N THR A 702 25.94 20.87 -6.13
CA THR A 702 25.17 22.10 -5.93
C THR A 702 23.68 21.80 -6.05
N LYS A 703 22.85 22.57 -5.35
CA LYS A 703 21.39 22.63 -5.62
C LYS A 703 21.24 22.94 -7.11
N ILE A 704 20.21 22.41 -7.75
CA ILE A 704 19.90 22.76 -9.14
C ILE A 704 19.48 24.24 -9.13
N ASP A 705 20.42 25.12 -9.45
CA ASP A 705 20.18 26.56 -9.54
C ASP A 705 19.39 26.83 -10.82
N SER A 706 18.12 27.20 -10.66
CA SER A 706 17.23 27.59 -11.76
C SER A 706 17.67 28.89 -12.44
N SER A 707 18.68 29.59 -11.90
CA SER A 707 19.28 30.78 -12.50
C SER A 707 20.61 30.47 -13.21
N ARG A 708 20.75 30.98 -14.44
CA ARG A 708 21.98 30.96 -15.26
C ARG A 708 22.51 29.58 -15.72
N LYS A 709 21.81 28.99 -16.68
CA LYS A 709 22.32 29.03 -18.07
C LYS A 709 21.24 28.85 -19.14
N LEU A 710 20.48 29.93 -19.36
CA LEU A 710 20.26 30.37 -20.74
C LEU A 710 21.63 30.72 -21.35
N PHE A 711 21.97 30.10 -22.47
CA PHE A 711 22.88 30.70 -23.44
C PHE A 711 22.45 30.29 -24.85
N GLN A 712 21.74 31.23 -25.49
CA GLN A 712 21.73 31.48 -26.93
C GLN A 712 21.48 30.27 -27.86
N ILE A 713 20.21 30.07 -28.19
CA ILE A 713 19.82 30.34 -29.58
C ILE A 713 19.26 31.76 -29.56
N GLN A 714 20.00 32.71 -30.11
CA GLN A 714 19.58 34.10 -30.27
C GLN A 714 19.29 34.29 -31.76
N GLY A 715 18.10 34.79 -32.07
CA GLY A 715 17.53 34.84 -33.40
C GLY A 715 16.11 35.37 -33.32
N ASP A 716 16.01 36.66 -33.02
CA ASP A 716 14.93 37.62 -33.28
C ASP A 716 13.50 37.05 -33.45
N ASP A 717 12.61 37.35 -32.50
CA ASP A 717 11.86 38.60 -32.61
C ASP A 717 11.17 39.04 -31.30
N GLN A 718 10.88 40.34 -31.17
CA GLN A 718 10.26 40.92 -29.97
C GLN A 718 8.73 40.78 -29.96
N LYS A 719 8.17 39.87 -29.14
CA LYS A 719 6.77 39.94 -28.62
C LYS A 719 6.45 38.80 -27.65
N LEU A 720 6.64 38.99 -26.34
CA LEU A 720 6.10 38.06 -25.32
C LEU A 720 5.92 38.66 -23.91
N ASN A 721 5.38 39.88 -23.82
CA ASN A 721 4.69 40.38 -22.63
C ASN A 721 3.17 40.32 -22.85
N ASN A 722 2.58 39.11 -22.77
CA ASN A 722 1.12 38.88 -22.62
C ASN A 722 0.77 37.37 -22.54
N TYR A 723 1.28 36.64 -21.53
CA TYR A 723 0.88 35.23 -21.29
C TYR A 723 0.71 34.90 -19.80
N GLN A 724 -0.05 35.74 -19.08
CA GLN A 724 -0.63 35.40 -17.77
C GLN A 724 -2.18 35.45 -17.78
N GLY A 725 -2.79 35.37 -18.96
CA GLY A 725 -4.25 35.42 -19.15
C GLY A 725 -4.80 34.38 -20.13
N VAL A 726 -4.15 33.20 -20.23
CA VAL A 726 -4.44 32.23 -21.32
C VAL A 726 -4.68 30.78 -20.85
N TYR A 727 -4.97 30.56 -19.55
CA TYR A 727 -5.57 29.28 -19.09
C TYR A 727 -7.10 29.34 -19.00
N GLY A 728 -7.69 30.49 -18.66
CA GLY A 728 -9.13 30.74 -18.81
C GLY A 728 -9.63 30.93 -20.27
N PHE A 729 -8.72 31.07 -21.25
CA PHE A 729 -9.07 31.40 -22.64
C PHE A 729 -9.03 30.21 -23.63
N PHE A 730 -8.44 29.06 -23.27
CA PHE A 730 -8.40 27.89 -24.18
C PHE A 730 -9.52 26.88 -23.96
N ILE A 731 -10.16 26.79 -22.78
CA ILE A 731 -11.33 25.90 -22.62
C ILE A 731 -12.56 26.46 -23.36
N GLY A 732 -12.70 27.79 -23.45
CA GLY A 732 -13.68 28.43 -24.33
C GLY A 732 -13.42 28.22 -25.83
N TYR A 733 -12.15 28.20 -26.25
CA TYR A 733 -11.78 28.09 -27.68
C TYR A 733 -11.41 26.68 -28.18
N VAL A 734 -11.15 25.69 -27.34
CA VAL A 734 -11.11 24.28 -27.77
C VAL A 734 -12.51 23.80 -28.19
N ILE A 735 -13.57 24.42 -27.66
CA ILE A 735 -14.96 24.23 -28.10
C ILE A 735 -15.34 25.12 -29.31
N PHE A 736 -14.58 26.18 -29.62
CA PHE A 736 -14.88 27.11 -30.74
C PHE A 736 -13.89 27.06 -31.94
N GLY A 737 -12.74 26.39 -31.78
CA GLY A 737 -11.68 26.28 -32.79
C GLY A 737 -11.51 24.87 -33.38
N LEU A 738 -12.29 23.90 -32.89
CA LEU A 738 -12.45 22.56 -33.49
C LEU A 738 -13.85 22.38 -34.10
N LEU A 739 -14.49 23.49 -34.47
CA LEU A 739 -15.77 23.57 -35.17
C LEU A 739 -15.62 24.35 -36.48
N LEU A 740 -15.03 23.68 -37.48
CA LEU A 740 -15.28 23.90 -38.91
C LEU A 740 -15.90 22.62 -39.48
#